data_AF-A0A954X5R3-F1
#
_entry.id   AF-A0A954X5R3-F1
#
_cell.length_a   1.000
_cell.length_b   1.000
_cell.length_c   1.000
_cell.angle_alpha   90.00
_cell.angle_beta   90.00
_cell.angle_gamma   90.00
#
_symmetry.space_group_name_H-M   'P 1'
#
loop_
_entity.id
_entity.type
_entity.pdbx_description
1 polymer ?
#
loop_
_entity_poly.entity_id
_entity_poly.type
_entity_poly.pdbx_seq_one_letter_code
_entity_poly.pdbx_strand_id
1 'polypeptide(L)'
;MRSHKHNVVASFSYSASPLWTAWRRCGLLVVGIVCFLSLFEAAPLLAQQRSPLDVEEEEEELPGKPAGQPAPASRPAGGAPVSPLDMEEEEELPGRAAPMPRPPVGDPLGNPNPLAPAAIPDFSDDDDEANQSEPVCDLLIASLASDGQSRARRIALLPKWLAPPWKPAENYTFSMLNSKGKVSTELRVLGRNIGGIQYYEQRMLRRAADQLQMDPLVLASPLPLNKLLDETPAAGSPFDLASPERQQAAQRAIDLLTTAIGEHDSAVQRRLRTDSAFQSHLRQPLVAALFNLEFSRIRAMYHQQRFAQALAAGDRLLGQPDLGTRGEAAVHAVVERVLLEPAFEAARAADYETCRTQLDEYLTRYPLKPGARAVQLRDGLIAKAEQLVARAQANNDPKLLDEAAKIWPRLPDLDGMRRQLQNDYPVLHCGYATLPQNFSPLSIQSLPDRHAVSLMFESLVQWVEDERLGPHYSSQLAAARPGPTARGRHFQLPRCVWSDSDRQTRLCTAEDVQATIDLIKRLRPPGYPPAWENLFEELRYDDPFKFSLQLQRDYWQPLSLMDFRILPAHRFPADQRARDVRSLVEAFQQDPVGTGPYRRAADDGESGGTQIRFVANPHYRRPDLPKIREIVFHQLEPVEAVRQLQNRQLHMIFDLSREHLAQLRLQDERIISLRGRSVHFLAPNYRHSPWLQNEAFRRALAHAIDRETILNSVFRPQGAVADHATLTGPYPKYNADGQTCWAYNPAAPAFEPNQAVGHLAQARQQLSGDPPPLRLAFPARHQQSEVACQAIVDQLKTIGITVNPTPIEPHQFHHVVTESHAYDLVYWRHDFEDATYTLWPLFDPSDAESGGGNFMGFVPDEHLRSLFDELRIHKEFREIQATTHEIHDFVNRSAIVIPLWQVDTYVAVRKTVRDTHFDPLDLFQNVETWSVEAD
;
A
#
# COMPACT_ATOMS: atom_id res chain seq x y z
N MET A 1 4.59 -6.28 59.73
CA MET A 1 5.32 -7.20 60.65
C MET A 1 4.43 -8.41 60.94
N ARG A 2 4.96 -9.65 60.92
CA ARG A 2 4.24 -10.94 61.05
C ARG A 2 3.29 -11.21 59.86
N SER A 3 3.24 -12.36 59.16
CA SER A 3 3.36 -13.81 59.48
C SER A 3 2.06 -14.40 60.09
N HIS A 4 1.60 -15.64 59.83
CA HIS A 4 2.16 -16.86 59.19
C HIS A 4 1.06 -17.68 58.45
N LYS A 5 1.35 -18.42 57.35
CA LYS A 5 1.61 -19.89 57.28
C LYS A 5 0.61 -20.82 58.04
N HIS A 6 -0.17 -21.66 57.32
CA HIS A 6 -0.15 -23.15 57.40
C HIS A 6 -1.21 -23.87 56.51
N ASN A 7 -0.96 -25.17 56.25
CA ASN A 7 -1.81 -26.12 55.49
C ASN A 7 -2.50 -27.13 56.43
N VAL A 8 -3.49 -27.90 55.94
CA VAL A 8 -3.55 -29.40 55.91
C VAL A 8 -4.93 -29.89 55.39
N VAL A 9 -5.03 -31.18 55.02
CA VAL A 9 -6.05 -31.84 54.17
C VAL A 9 -6.72 -33.03 54.92
N ALA A 10 -7.98 -33.44 54.59
CA ALA A 10 -8.35 -34.86 54.29
C ALA A 10 -9.87 -35.27 54.33
N SER A 11 -10.31 -35.90 53.21
CA SER A 11 -10.97 -37.24 53.10
C SER A 11 -12.50 -37.51 53.28
N PHE A 12 -12.90 -38.70 52.77
CA PHE A 12 -14.20 -39.44 52.79
C PHE A 12 -15.10 -39.43 51.52
N SER A 13 -16.18 -40.25 51.54
CA SER A 13 -16.60 -41.18 50.46
C SER A 13 -18.06 -41.70 50.66
N TYR A 14 -18.74 -42.63 49.92
CA TYR A 14 -18.46 -43.52 48.77
C TYR A 14 -19.78 -44.11 48.14
N SER A 15 -19.69 -44.97 47.10
CA SER A 15 -20.68 -46.02 46.63
C SER A 15 -22.02 -45.56 45.98
N ALA A 16 -22.80 -46.35 45.17
CA ALA A 16 -22.57 -47.53 44.29
C ALA A 16 -23.81 -47.84 43.35
N SER A 17 -23.69 -48.82 42.43
CA SER A 17 -24.57 -49.23 41.29
C SER A 17 -25.75 -50.21 41.67
N PRO A 18 -26.43 -51.06 40.81
CA PRO A 18 -26.30 -51.43 39.37
C PRO A 18 -27.61 -51.70 38.53
N LEU A 19 -27.50 -52.06 37.21
CA LEU A 19 -28.26 -53.14 36.49
C LEU A 19 -27.80 -53.34 34.99
N TRP A 20 -28.47 -54.22 34.21
CA TRP A 20 -28.03 -54.90 32.95
C TRP A 20 -29.13 -54.85 31.82
N THR A 21 -29.06 -55.24 30.51
CA THR A 21 -28.16 -55.96 29.54
C THR A 21 -28.70 -55.71 28.07
N ALA A 22 -28.27 -56.20 26.87
CA ALA A 22 -27.15 -56.98 26.28
C ALA A 22 -27.20 -57.01 24.70
N TRP A 23 -26.04 -57.21 24.02
CA TRP A 23 -25.83 -57.83 22.65
C TRP A 23 -26.36 -57.10 21.37
N ARG A 24 -25.79 -57.19 20.14
CA ARG A 24 -24.59 -57.92 19.58
C ARG A 24 -24.05 -57.32 18.24
N ARG A 25 -22.70 -57.25 18.09
CA ARG A 25 -21.81 -57.42 16.88
C ARG A 25 -22.08 -56.73 15.51
N CYS A 26 -21.10 -55.91 15.05
CA CYS A 26 -20.22 -56.07 13.84
C CYS A 26 -19.49 -54.73 13.51
N GLY A 27 -18.22 -54.62 13.07
CA GLY A 27 -17.08 -55.57 13.04
C GLY A 27 -15.86 -55.11 12.18
N LEU A 28 -14.65 -55.05 12.76
CA LEU A 28 -13.29 -54.83 12.14
C LEU A 28 -13.03 -53.44 11.51
N LEU A 29 -11.80 -52.93 11.21
CA LEU A 29 -10.35 -53.30 11.35
C LEU A 29 -9.58 -51.97 11.71
N VAL A 30 -8.66 -51.91 12.71
CA VAL A 30 -7.16 -51.92 12.62
C VAL A 30 -6.54 -50.67 11.92
N VAL A 31 -5.52 -49.92 12.40
CA VAL A 31 -4.25 -50.20 13.16
C VAL A 31 -4.00 -49.24 14.37
N GLY A 32 -3.04 -49.57 15.25
CA GLY A 32 -2.61 -48.90 16.51
C GLY A 32 -2.12 -47.44 16.46
N ILE A 33 -1.78 -46.75 17.58
CA ILE A 33 -1.14 -47.16 18.87
C ILE A 33 0.32 -47.63 18.60
N VAL A 34 1.41 -47.12 19.21
CA VAL A 34 1.74 -46.93 20.65
C VAL A 34 2.55 -45.63 20.93
N CYS A 35 2.44 -45.14 22.18
CA CYS A 35 3.15 -44.04 22.85
C CYS A 35 4.68 -44.24 23.03
N PHE A 36 5.37 -43.25 23.65
CA PHE A 36 5.93 -43.43 25.01
C PHE A 36 6.23 -42.10 25.75
N LEU A 37 6.42 -42.17 27.06
CA LEU A 37 6.61 -41.04 28.01
C LEU A 37 7.75 -41.33 29.01
N SER A 38 8.65 -40.36 29.22
CA SER A 38 9.52 -40.21 30.41
C SER A 38 10.27 -38.86 30.29
N LEU A 39 10.08 -37.83 31.14
CA LEU A 39 10.37 -37.69 32.58
C LEU A 39 11.86 -37.78 32.95
N PHE A 40 12.47 -36.62 33.30
CA PHE A 40 13.02 -36.36 34.65
C PHE A 40 13.28 -34.86 34.89
N GLU A 41 13.46 -34.45 36.15
CA GLU A 41 13.64 -33.06 36.60
C GLU A 41 15.12 -32.69 36.83
N ALA A 42 15.51 -31.42 36.63
CA ALA A 42 16.44 -30.65 37.49
C ALA A 42 16.76 -29.24 36.93
N ALA A 43 17.02 -28.28 37.82
CA ALA A 43 17.60 -26.95 37.58
C ALA A 43 18.14 -26.38 38.93
N PRO A 44 18.88 -25.26 38.99
CA PRO A 44 19.48 -24.43 37.91
C PRO A 44 21.01 -24.20 38.09
N LEU A 45 21.67 -23.56 37.11
CA LEU A 45 22.65 -22.46 37.32
C LEU A 45 23.26 -21.95 35.99
N LEU A 46 23.52 -20.63 35.95
CA LEU A 46 24.45 -19.90 35.07
C LEU A 46 24.61 -20.33 33.60
N ALA A 47 24.00 -19.56 32.69
CA ALA A 47 24.38 -19.51 31.27
C ALA A 47 24.58 -18.06 30.81
N GLN A 48 25.83 -17.68 30.50
CA GLN A 48 26.08 -16.54 29.62
C GLN A 48 25.77 -17.00 28.19
N GLN A 49 24.74 -16.46 27.55
CA GLN A 49 24.46 -16.79 26.15
C GLN A 49 25.36 -15.96 25.22
N ARG A 50 26.15 -16.66 24.41
CA ARG A 50 26.88 -16.06 23.28
C ARG A 50 25.95 -15.91 22.09
N SER A 51 26.21 -14.91 21.25
CA SER A 51 25.51 -14.72 19.98
C SER A 51 25.84 -15.84 18.97
N PRO A 52 24.88 -16.34 18.19
CA PRO A 52 25.12 -17.36 17.17
C PRO A 52 25.50 -16.73 15.82
N LEU A 53 26.73 -16.24 15.70
CA LEU A 53 27.33 -15.82 14.43
C LEU A 53 28.82 -16.18 14.41
N ASP A 54 29.13 -17.42 14.04
CA ASP A 54 30.41 -17.84 13.46
C ASP A 54 30.17 -19.15 12.68
N VAL A 55 30.62 -19.19 11.43
CA VAL A 55 30.76 -20.41 10.61
C VAL A 55 32.11 -20.28 9.92
N GLU A 56 33.13 -20.87 10.54
CA GLU A 56 34.46 -20.97 9.95
C GLU A 56 34.52 -22.16 8.98
N GLU A 57 35.38 -22.05 7.96
CA GLU A 57 35.62 -23.09 6.96
C GLU A 57 36.71 -24.06 7.47
N GLU A 58 36.48 -25.37 7.41
CA GLU A 58 37.52 -26.37 7.68
C GLU A 58 38.17 -26.83 6.35
N GLU A 59 39.45 -26.48 6.14
CA GLU A 59 40.28 -27.08 5.09
C GLU A 59 40.85 -28.44 5.53
N GLU A 60 40.83 -29.45 4.66
CA GLU A 60 41.60 -30.71 4.83
C GLU A 60 42.79 -30.81 3.85
N GLU A 61 43.85 -31.51 4.27
CA GLU A 61 45.20 -31.40 3.69
C GLU A 61 45.42 -32.08 2.33
N LEU A 62 46.32 -31.49 1.52
CA LEU A 62 46.91 -32.09 0.31
C LEU A 62 48.32 -32.63 0.57
N PRO A 63 48.72 -33.70 -0.17
CA PRO A 63 50.13 -33.78 -0.60
C PRO A 63 50.31 -34.23 -2.07
N GLY A 64 50.93 -33.38 -2.91
CA GLY A 64 51.29 -33.72 -4.30
C GLY A 64 52.18 -32.69 -5.02
N LYS A 65 53.49 -32.92 -5.04
CA LYS A 65 54.56 -32.10 -5.70
C LYS A 65 54.92 -32.64 -7.10
N PRO A 66 55.73 -31.93 -7.95
CA PRO A 66 55.90 -30.48 -8.15
C PRO A 66 56.15 -30.04 -9.64
N ALA A 67 56.40 -28.72 -9.84
CA ALA A 67 57.46 -28.10 -10.69
C ALA A 67 57.04 -27.17 -11.86
N GLY A 68 57.79 -26.07 -12.05
CA GLY A 68 57.85 -25.32 -13.32
C GLY A 68 57.55 -23.81 -13.29
N GLN A 69 58.56 -22.98 -13.00
CA GLN A 69 58.64 -21.55 -13.39
C GLN A 69 59.79 -21.41 -14.44
N PRO A 70 59.94 -20.32 -15.25
CA PRO A 70 59.67 -18.90 -14.90
C PRO A 70 59.08 -17.99 -16.02
N ALA A 71 59.00 -16.68 -15.71
CA ALA A 71 58.71 -15.53 -16.60
C ALA A 71 60.06 -14.87 -17.10
N PRO A 72 60.21 -13.59 -17.59
CA PRO A 72 59.26 -12.45 -17.73
C PRO A 72 59.43 -11.52 -19.00
N ALA A 73 58.79 -10.32 -18.95
CA ALA A 73 59.12 -9.06 -19.69
C ALA A 73 58.74 -8.95 -21.21
N SER A 74 58.52 -7.76 -21.84
CA SER A 74 58.55 -6.33 -21.42
C SER A 74 57.67 -5.37 -22.31
N ARG A 75 57.47 -4.13 -21.81
CA ARG A 75 56.92 -2.86 -22.41
C ARG A 75 57.88 -2.18 -23.43
N PRO A 76 57.63 -0.96 -24.03
CA PRO A 76 56.41 -0.11 -24.21
C PRO A 76 56.22 0.64 -25.58
N ALA A 77 55.04 1.26 -25.76
CA ALA A 77 54.67 2.58 -26.36
C ALA A 77 55.35 3.25 -27.61
N GLY A 78 54.49 3.73 -28.54
CA GLY A 78 54.41 5.18 -28.90
C GLY A 78 54.73 5.64 -30.35
N GLY A 79 53.84 6.43 -30.98
CA GLY A 79 54.18 7.37 -32.07
C GLY A 79 53.35 7.32 -33.38
N ALA A 80 52.97 8.50 -33.88
CA ALA A 80 52.43 8.83 -35.22
C ALA A 80 53.17 10.13 -35.71
N PRO A 81 53.11 10.65 -36.98
CA PRO A 81 52.00 10.56 -37.96
C PRO A 81 52.37 10.47 -39.49
N VAL A 82 51.34 10.37 -40.36
CA VAL A 82 51.13 11.00 -41.73
C VAL A 82 52.32 11.11 -42.72
N SER A 83 52.29 10.83 -44.04
CA SER A 83 51.41 10.24 -45.12
C SER A 83 52.23 10.35 -46.46
N PRO A 84 51.76 10.10 -47.72
CA PRO A 84 50.50 9.52 -48.26
C PRO A 84 50.68 8.37 -49.31
N LEU A 85 49.56 7.94 -49.94
CA LEU A 85 49.42 7.01 -51.09
C LEU A 85 49.79 5.53 -50.78
N ASP A 86 48.97 4.50 -51.06
CA ASP A 86 47.80 4.33 -51.95
C ASP A 86 46.55 3.73 -51.22
N MET A 87 45.48 3.45 -52.00
CA MET A 87 44.23 2.68 -51.70
C MET A 87 42.99 3.51 -51.27
N GLU A 88 42.06 3.67 -52.23
CA GLU A 88 40.66 4.14 -52.13
C GLU A 88 39.71 2.90 -52.32
N GLU A 89 38.42 2.84 -51.94
CA GLU A 89 37.55 3.64 -51.05
C GLU A 89 36.32 2.76 -50.62
N GLU A 90 35.30 3.38 -50.01
CA GLU A 90 34.05 2.79 -49.45
C GLU A 90 32.99 2.51 -50.57
N GLU A 91 31.71 2.08 -50.41
CA GLU A 91 30.80 1.92 -49.26
C GLU A 91 29.61 0.94 -49.62
N GLU A 92 28.89 0.45 -48.59
CA GLU A 92 27.45 0.04 -48.47
C GLU A 92 26.62 -0.87 -49.44
N LEU A 93 25.65 -1.59 -48.80
CA LEU A 93 24.32 -2.07 -49.26
C LEU A 93 24.16 -3.34 -50.18
N PRO A 94 22.96 -4.00 -50.26
CA PRO A 94 22.86 -5.47 -50.45
C PRO A 94 21.98 -6.01 -51.62
N GLY A 95 22.11 -7.31 -51.97
CA GLY A 95 21.03 -8.07 -52.63
C GLY A 95 21.31 -9.45 -53.30
N ARG A 96 20.26 -10.31 -53.30
CA ARG A 96 19.90 -11.40 -54.27
C ARG A 96 20.86 -12.59 -54.63
N ALA A 97 20.51 -13.76 -54.08
CA ALA A 97 20.06 -15.02 -54.75
C ALA A 97 20.87 -15.78 -55.86
N ALA A 98 20.95 -17.12 -55.65
CA ALA A 98 21.15 -18.23 -56.65
C ALA A 98 22.57 -18.38 -57.28
N PRO A 99 22.95 -19.53 -57.94
CA PRO A 99 22.16 -20.69 -58.43
C PRO A 99 22.74 -22.11 -58.13
N MET A 100 22.29 -23.14 -58.90
CA MET A 100 22.64 -24.59 -58.78
C MET A 100 23.61 -25.11 -59.87
N PRO A 101 24.10 -26.36 -59.78
CA PRO A 101 24.55 -27.19 -60.90
C PRO A 101 23.61 -28.38 -61.29
N ARG A 102 23.98 -29.13 -62.35
CA ARG A 102 23.26 -30.20 -63.12
C ARG A 102 24.31 -31.14 -63.79
N PRO A 103 24.02 -32.10 -64.73
CA PRO A 103 22.78 -32.72 -65.23
C PRO A 103 22.67 -34.19 -64.72
N PRO A 104 22.71 -35.35 -65.46
CA PRO A 104 22.57 -35.73 -66.90
C PRO A 104 21.10 -35.85 -67.41
N VAL A 105 20.69 -36.87 -68.19
CA VAL A 105 20.73 -37.09 -69.68
C VAL A 105 20.07 -38.45 -70.01
N GLY A 106 19.16 -38.49 -71.02
CA GLY A 106 18.56 -39.71 -71.59
C GLY A 106 17.38 -39.40 -72.55
N ASP A 107 17.22 -40.16 -73.64
CA ASP A 107 16.30 -39.96 -74.81
C ASP A 107 16.15 -41.33 -75.55
N PRO A 108 15.34 -41.60 -76.62
CA PRO A 108 14.34 -40.78 -77.36
C PRO A 108 13.01 -41.52 -77.78
N LEU A 109 12.24 -40.91 -78.72
CA LEU A 109 11.24 -41.46 -79.68
C LEU A 109 9.73 -41.61 -79.30
N GLY A 110 8.84 -41.10 -80.18
CA GLY A 110 7.42 -41.53 -80.28
C GLY A 110 6.39 -40.48 -80.78
N ASN A 111 5.78 -40.70 -81.96
CA ASN A 111 4.61 -40.00 -82.55
C ASN A 111 3.84 -41.09 -83.39
N PRO A 112 2.53 -41.03 -83.78
CA PRO A 112 1.72 -39.82 -84.06
C PRO A 112 0.17 -39.80 -83.83
N ASN A 113 -0.38 -38.59 -83.61
CA ASN A 113 -1.70 -38.11 -84.10
C ASN A 113 -3.01 -38.79 -83.51
N PRO A 114 -4.27 -38.57 -84.01
CA PRO A 114 -5.31 -37.93 -83.15
C PRO A 114 -6.71 -38.61 -83.10
N LEU A 115 -7.59 -38.20 -82.15
CA LEU A 115 -9.04 -37.84 -82.32
C LEU A 115 -9.87 -37.87 -81.01
N ALA A 116 -11.02 -37.17 -81.07
CA ALA A 116 -12.24 -37.25 -80.23
C ALA A 116 -12.22 -36.72 -78.77
N PRO A 117 -13.35 -36.12 -78.28
CA PRO A 117 -13.50 -35.59 -76.91
C PRO A 117 -14.23 -36.54 -75.96
N ALA A 118 -14.10 -36.34 -74.64
CA ALA A 118 -14.91 -37.01 -73.62
C ALA A 118 -15.16 -36.15 -72.36
N ALA A 119 -16.43 -36.19 -71.90
CA ALA A 119 -16.97 -35.89 -70.56
C ALA A 119 -16.40 -34.73 -69.70
N ILE A 120 -17.29 -33.76 -69.40
CA ILE A 120 -17.20 -32.93 -68.19
C ILE A 120 -17.87 -33.69 -67.04
N PRO A 121 -17.27 -33.82 -65.84
CA PRO A 121 -17.97 -34.29 -64.65
C PRO A 121 -18.91 -33.19 -64.11
N ASP A 122 -20.16 -33.56 -63.86
CA ASP A 122 -21.13 -32.69 -63.17
C ASP A 122 -20.90 -32.69 -61.66
N PHE A 123 -21.28 -31.61 -60.98
CA PHE A 123 -21.14 -31.44 -59.53
C PHE A 123 -22.36 -30.68 -58.98
N SER A 124 -23.37 -31.45 -58.54
CA SER A 124 -24.55 -31.00 -57.81
C SER A 124 -24.23 -30.63 -56.35
N ASP A 125 -25.15 -29.90 -55.71
CA ASP A 125 -25.04 -29.50 -54.30
C ASP A 125 -25.31 -30.69 -53.36
N ASP A 126 -24.25 -31.20 -52.71
CA ASP A 126 -24.29 -32.07 -51.53
C ASP A 126 -23.13 -31.64 -50.60
N ASP A 127 -23.43 -30.99 -49.46
CA ASP A 127 -22.42 -30.42 -48.52
C ASP A 127 -22.86 -30.58 -47.04
N ASP A 128 -23.46 -31.74 -46.71
CA ASP A 128 -23.94 -32.13 -45.37
C ASP A 128 -23.42 -33.52 -44.96
N GLU A 129 -22.23 -33.61 -44.32
CA GLU A 129 -21.98 -34.56 -43.22
C GLU A 129 -20.65 -34.29 -42.45
N ALA A 130 -20.62 -34.69 -41.18
CA ALA A 130 -19.41 -35.04 -40.39
C ALA A 130 -18.30 -33.98 -40.11
N ASN A 131 -18.70 -32.76 -39.74
CA ASN A 131 -18.14 -31.98 -38.61
C ASN A 131 -16.82 -32.46 -37.92
N GLN A 132 -15.66 -31.95 -38.35
CA GLN A 132 -14.48 -31.79 -37.48
C GLN A 132 -13.44 -30.80 -38.07
N SER A 133 -13.19 -29.69 -37.38
CA SER A 133 -12.18 -28.66 -37.73
C SER A 133 -12.22 -28.16 -39.19
N GLU A 134 -13.38 -27.69 -39.67
CA GLU A 134 -13.39 -26.81 -40.84
C GLU A 134 -12.69 -25.47 -40.49
N PRO A 135 -11.79 -24.95 -41.33
CA PRO A 135 -11.21 -23.63 -41.08
C PRO A 135 -12.24 -22.52 -41.32
N VAL A 136 -11.98 -21.34 -40.75
CA VAL A 136 -12.80 -20.14 -40.96
C VAL A 136 -12.77 -19.74 -42.43
N CYS A 137 -13.88 -19.98 -43.12
CA CYS A 137 -14.07 -19.69 -44.55
C CYS A 137 -15.28 -18.76 -44.72
N ASP A 138 -15.12 -17.71 -45.52
CA ASP A 138 -16.25 -16.89 -45.95
C ASP A 138 -16.88 -17.49 -47.21
N LEU A 139 -18.20 -17.31 -47.38
CA LEU A 139 -18.95 -17.88 -48.49
C LEU A 139 -19.29 -16.80 -49.53
N LEU A 140 -18.58 -16.81 -50.65
CA LEU A 140 -18.89 -15.97 -51.81
C LEU A 140 -20.08 -16.58 -52.56
N ILE A 141 -21.17 -15.83 -52.68
CA ILE A 141 -22.34 -16.19 -53.50
C ILE A 141 -22.30 -15.33 -54.76
N ALA A 142 -22.10 -15.96 -55.91
CA ALA A 142 -21.99 -15.28 -57.20
C ALA A 142 -23.10 -15.72 -58.16
N SER A 143 -23.80 -14.76 -58.77
CA SER A 143 -24.84 -14.98 -59.77
C SER A 143 -24.25 -14.88 -61.18
N LEU A 144 -24.38 -15.94 -61.98
CA LEU A 144 -23.83 -15.97 -63.34
C LEU A 144 -24.82 -15.44 -64.38
N ALA A 145 -24.33 -14.54 -65.24
CA ALA A 145 -25.14 -13.81 -66.23
C ALA A 145 -25.57 -14.65 -67.47
N SER A 146 -25.28 -15.94 -67.47
CA SER A 146 -25.54 -16.90 -68.56
C SER A 146 -26.64 -17.91 -68.24
N ASP A 147 -26.78 -18.27 -66.97
CA ASP A 147 -27.50 -19.45 -66.50
C ASP A 147 -28.43 -19.16 -65.30
N GLY A 148 -28.44 -17.92 -64.79
CA GLY A 148 -29.40 -17.41 -63.79
C GLY A 148 -29.24 -17.99 -62.38
N GLN A 149 -28.46 -19.05 -62.22
CA GLN A 149 -28.18 -19.68 -60.93
C GLN A 149 -27.11 -18.91 -60.15
N SER A 150 -27.31 -18.83 -58.83
CA SER A 150 -26.32 -18.36 -57.87
C SER A 150 -25.51 -19.54 -57.35
N ARG A 151 -24.18 -19.49 -57.51
CA ARG A 151 -23.27 -20.55 -57.04
C ARG A 151 -22.50 -20.07 -55.82
N ALA A 152 -22.54 -20.85 -54.74
CA ALA A 152 -21.77 -20.61 -53.53
C ALA A 152 -20.33 -21.16 -53.67
N ARG A 153 -19.33 -20.42 -53.20
CA ARG A 153 -17.91 -20.84 -53.21
C ARG A 153 -17.22 -20.42 -51.91
N ARG A 154 -16.50 -21.36 -51.29
CA ARG A 154 -15.70 -21.11 -50.08
C ARG A 154 -14.42 -20.35 -50.44
N ILE A 155 -14.18 -19.21 -49.81
CA ILE A 155 -13.03 -18.34 -50.08
C ILE A 155 -12.20 -18.08 -48.81
N ALA A 156 -10.93 -17.74 -49.01
CA ALA A 156 -10.02 -17.37 -47.94
C ALA A 156 -10.37 -16.00 -47.33
N LEU A 157 -10.12 -15.86 -46.03
CA LEU A 157 -10.27 -14.60 -45.29
C LEU A 157 -9.50 -13.45 -45.97
N LEU A 158 -10.18 -12.32 -46.15
CA LEU A 158 -9.62 -11.11 -46.73
C LEU A 158 -9.22 -10.12 -45.63
N PRO A 159 -8.01 -9.54 -45.65
CA PRO A 159 -7.57 -8.56 -44.64
C PRO A 159 -8.48 -7.32 -44.53
N LYS A 160 -9.17 -6.97 -45.62
CA LYS A 160 -10.12 -5.85 -45.72
C LYS A 160 -11.56 -6.36 -45.68
N TRP A 161 -12.40 -5.68 -44.90
CA TRP A 161 -13.84 -5.94 -44.88
C TRP A 161 -14.47 -5.49 -46.21
N LEU A 162 -15.46 -6.25 -46.72
CA LEU A 162 -16.11 -5.97 -48.00
C LEU A 162 -17.61 -6.29 -47.90
N ALA A 163 -18.43 -5.25 -47.96
CA ALA A 163 -19.88 -5.35 -47.95
C ALA A 163 -20.49 -4.83 -49.27
N PRO A 164 -21.69 -5.33 -49.67
CA PRO A 164 -22.43 -4.76 -50.78
C PRO A 164 -22.87 -3.30 -50.48
N PRO A 165 -23.08 -2.47 -51.52
CA PRO A 165 -23.08 -2.80 -52.95
C PRO A 165 -21.68 -2.84 -53.57
N TRP A 166 -21.38 -3.93 -54.28
CA TRP A 166 -20.18 -4.09 -55.10
C TRP A 166 -20.20 -3.12 -56.29
N LYS A 167 -19.08 -2.50 -56.63
CA LYS A 167 -19.01 -1.62 -57.80
C LYS A 167 -19.11 -2.46 -59.09
N PRO A 168 -20.12 -2.26 -59.95
CA PRO A 168 -20.40 -3.17 -61.06
C PRO A 168 -19.26 -3.40 -62.07
N ALA A 169 -18.36 -2.42 -62.20
CA ALA A 169 -17.26 -2.40 -63.17
C ALA A 169 -15.87 -2.74 -62.59
N GLU A 170 -15.73 -2.93 -61.27
CA GLU A 170 -14.46 -3.37 -60.67
C GLU A 170 -14.33 -4.90 -60.74
N ASN A 171 -13.09 -5.39 -60.87
CA ASN A 171 -12.77 -6.81 -60.73
C ASN A 171 -12.26 -7.08 -59.31
N TYR A 172 -12.86 -8.06 -58.63
CA TYR A 172 -12.46 -8.53 -57.32
C TYR A 172 -11.79 -9.91 -57.44
N THR A 173 -10.63 -10.08 -56.82
CA THR A 173 -9.89 -11.35 -56.78
C THR A 173 -10.07 -12.00 -55.42
N PHE A 174 -10.44 -13.27 -55.42
CA PHE A 174 -10.65 -14.09 -54.23
C PHE A 174 -9.82 -15.38 -54.33
N SER A 175 -9.17 -15.80 -53.26
CA SER A 175 -8.51 -17.10 -53.20
C SER A 175 -9.54 -18.17 -52.82
N MET A 176 -9.88 -19.08 -53.73
CA MET A 176 -10.78 -20.20 -53.45
C MET A 176 -10.11 -21.24 -52.56
N LEU A 177 -10.89 -21.86 -51.68
CA LEU A 177 -10.46 -22.95 -50.81
C LEU A 177 -11.05 -24.28 -51.29
N ASN A 178 -10.25 -25.35 -51.22
CA ASN A 178 -10.73 -26.71 -51.43
C ASN A 178 -11.40 -27.29 -50.17
N SER A 179 -11.95 -28.50 -50.26
CA SER A 179 -12.56 -29.24 -49.13
C SER A 179 -11.61 -29.58 -47.98
N LYS A 180 -10.31 -29.30 -48.11
CA LYS A 180 -9.30 -29.41 -47.03
C LYS A 180 -8.79 -28.04 -46.57
N GLY A 181 -9.53 -26.97 -46.87
CA GLY A 181 -9.24 -25.61 -46.41
C GLY A 181 -7.98 -24.96 -46.97
N LYS A 182 -7.35 -25.55 -48.00
CA LYS A 182 -6.15 -24.99 -48.64
C LYS A 182 -6.55 -24.18 -49.87
N VAL A 183 -5.86 -23.06 -50.09
CA VAL A 183 -6.00 -22.24 -51.30
C VAL A 183 -5.70 -23.12 -52.53
N SER A 184 -6.67 -23.19 -53.44
CA SER A 184 -6.58 -24.02 -54.65
C SER A 184 -6.39 -23.20 -55.93
N THR A 185 -6.99 -22.00 -56.01
CA THR A 185 -7.02 -21.19 -57.24
C THR A 185 -7.42 -19.75 -56.92
N GLU A 186 -6.94 -18.76 -57.68
CA GLU A 186 -7.56 -17.43 -57.71
C GLU A 186 -8.82 -17.42 -58.58
N LEU A 187 -9.91 -16.88 -58.04
CA LEU A 187 -11.14 -16.56 -58.75
C LEU A 187 -11.24 -15.04 -58.94
N ARG A 188 -11.40 -14.58 -60.18
CA ARG A 188 -11.56 -13.15 -60.50
C ARG A 188 -12.98 -12.90 -61.00
N VAL A 189 -13.71 -11.98 -60.36
CA VAL A 189 -15.14 -11.74 -60.57
C VAL A 189 -15.41 -10.25 -60.74
N LEU A 190 -16.13 -9.87 -61.80
CA LEU A 190 -16.69 -8.52 -61.94
C LEU A 190 -17.74 -8.27 -60.85
N GLY A 191 -17.70 -7.11 -60.19
CA GLY A 191 -18.57 -6.79 -59.06
C GLY A 191 -20.06 -7.01 -59.31
N ARG A 192 -20.54 -6.78 -60.54
CA ARG A 192 -21.94 -7.02 -60.95
C ARG A 192 -22.40 -8.49 -60.86
N ASN A 193 -21.47 -9.45 -60.80
CA ASN A 193 -21.76 -10.87 -60.67
C ASN A 193 -21.71 -11.35 -59.20
N ILE A 194 -21.37 -10.48 -58.24
CA ILE A 194 -21.27 -10.84 -56.82
C ILE A 194 -22.62 -10.58 -56.14
N GLY A 195 -23.36 -11.66 -55.83
CA GLY A 195 -24.61 -11.59 -55.10
C GLY A 195 -24.41 -11.27 -53.61
N GLY A 196 -23.29 -11.70 -53.03
CA GLY A 196 -22.87 -11.30 -51.69
C GLY A 196 -21.69 -12.13 -51.16
N ILE A 197 -21.19 -11.75 -49.98
CA ILE A 197 -20.35 -12.59 -49.13
C ILE A 197 -21.12 -12.81 -47.84
N GLN A 198 -21.24 -14.06 -47.40
CA GLN A 198 -21.71 -14.40 -46.05
C GLN A 198 -20.49 -14.73 -45.20
N TYR A 199 -20.27 -13.94 -44.17
CA TYR A 199 -19.17 -14.14 -43.22
C TYR A 199 -19.46 -15.33 -42.29
N TYR A 200 -18.42 -16.04 -41.87
CA TYR A 200 -18.53 -17.17 -40.94
C TYR A 200 -19.34 -16.81 -39.68
N GLU A 201 -19.09 -15.64 -39.08
CA GLU A 201 -19.80 -15.11 -37.92
C GLU A 201 -21.31 -14.99 -38.16
N GLN A 202 -21.72 -14.46 -39.31
CA GLN A 202 -23.13 -14.29 -39.67
C GLN A 202 -23.82 -15.65 -39.88
N ARG A 203 -23.10 -16.64 -40.43
CA ARG A 203 -23.59 -18.02 -40.58
C ARG A 203 -23.77 -18.70 -39.22
N MET A 204 -22.84 -18.50 -38.27
CA MET A 204 -22.95 -19.06 -36.92
C MET A 204 -24.05 -18.37 -36.08
N LEU A 205 -24.15 -17.04 -36.14
CA LEU A 205 -25.24 -16.29 -35.50
C LEU A 205 -26.62 -16.76 -36.01
N ARG A 206 -26.74 -16.99 -37.33
CA ARG A 206 -27.97 -17.52 -37.93
C ARG A 206 -28.28 -18.93 -37.42
N ARG A 207 -27.32 -19.85 -37.46
CA ARG A 207 -27.48 -21.22 -36.93
C ARG A 207 -27.87 -21.24 -35.44
N ALA A 208 -27.33 -20.32 -34.63
CA ALA A 208 -27.70 -20.16 -33.22
C ALA A 208 -29.15 -19.66 -33.04
N ALA A 209 -29.61 -18.75 -33.90
CA ALA A 209 -31.01 -18.30 -33.91
C ALA A 209 -31.98 -19.37 -34.43
N ASP A 210 -31.57 -20.16 -35.44
CA ASP A 210 -32.34 -21.28 -35.99
C ASP A 210 -32.62 -22.35 -34.90
N GLN A 211 -31.64 -22.65 -34.03
CA GLN A 211 -31.83 -23.55 -32.86
C GLN A 211 -32.95 -23.09 -31.92
N LEU A 212 -33.21 -21.78 -31.86
CA LEU A 212 -34.17 -21.14 -30.95
C LEU A 212 -35.47 -20.73 -31.66
N GLN A 213 -35.60 -21.01 -32.96
CA GLN A 213 -36.73 -20.62 -33.80
C GLN A 213 -37.01 -19.11 -33.76
N MET A 214 -35.94 -18.31 -33.85
CA MET A 214 -36.02 -16.84 -33.76
C MET A 214 -35.20 -16.16 -34.87
N ASP A 215 -35.47 -14.87 -35.10
CA ASP A 215 -34.69 -14.09 -36.07
C ASP A 215 -33.30 -13.73 -35.51
N PRO A 216 -32.21 -13.80 -36.31
CA PRO A 216 -30.86 -13.48 -35.86
C PRO A 216 -30.68 -12.05 -35.33
N LEU A 217 -31.41 -11.07 -35.89
CA LEU A 217 -31.40 -9.69 -35.41
C LEU A 217 -32.08 -9.57 -34.04
N VAL A 218 -33.14 -10.37 -33.79
CA VAL A 218 -33.81 -10.42 -32.48
C VAL A 218 -32.91 -11.08 -31.43
N LEU A 219 -32.16 -12.12 -31.81
CA LEU A 219 -31.19 -12.78 -30.92
C LEU A 219 -30.05 -11.82 -30.50
N ALA A 220 -29.52 -11.05 -31.46
CA ALA A 220 -28.44 -10.08 -31.22
C ALA A 220 -28.92 -8.68 -30.73
N SER A 221 -30.24 -8.45 -30.63
CA SER A 221 -30.78 -7.14 -30.22
C SER A 221 -30.51 -6.84 -28.74
N PRO A 222 -30.23 -5.57 -28.36
CA PRO A 222 -30.09 -5.20 -26.96
C PRO A 222 -31.39 -5.43 -26.17
N LEU A 223 -31.35 -6.29 -25.15
CA LEU A 223 -32.49 -6.52 -24.26
C LEU A 223 -32.85 -5.24 -23.47
N PRO A 224 -34.15 -5.01 -23.15
CA PRO A 224 -34.58 -3.95 -22.23
C PRO A 224 -34.32 -4.35 -20.76
N LEU A 225 -33.04 -4.49 -20.41
CA LEU A 225 -32.55 -5.15 -19.19
C LEU A 225 -33.23 -4.64 -17.90
N ASN A 226 -33.44 -3.33 -17.76
CA ASN A 226 -34.03 -2.72 -16.57
C ASN A 226 -35.50 -3.10 -16.31
N LYS A 227 -36.24 -3.63 -17.30
CA LYS A 227 -37.62 -4.13 -17.12
C LYS A 227 -37.68 -5.63 -16.83
N LEU A 228 -36.76 -6.39 -17.41
CA LEU A 228 -36.77 -7.85 -17.41
C LEU A 228 -36.35 -8.49 -16.06
N LEU A 229 -35.92 -7.70 -15.07
CA LEU A 229 -35.46 -8.22 -13.77
C LEU A 229 -36.59 -8.75 -12.87
N ASP A 230 -37.82 -8.21 -13.02
CA ASP A 230 -39.01 -8.60 -12.25
C ASP A 230 -39.98 -9.44 -13.07
N GLU A 231 -40.03 -9.22 -14.38
CA GLU A 231 -40.90 -9.96 -15.30
C GLU A 231 -40.38 -11.39 -15.53
N THR A 232 -41.15 -12.40 -15.12
CA THR A 232 -41.00 -13.76 -15.67
C THR A 232 -41.12 -13.69 -17.19
N PRO A 233 -40.26 -14.39 -17.98
CA PRO A 233 -40.39 -14.41 -19.43
C PRO A 233 -41.82 -14.75 -19.87
N ALA A 234 -42.39 -13.93 -20.75
CA ALA A 234 -43.72 -14.19 -21.30
C ALA A 234 -43.73 -15.58 -21.98
N ALA A 235 -44.72 -16.41 -21.64
CA ALA A 235 -44.75 -17.81 -22.08
C ALA A 235 -44.66 -17.93 -23.61
N GLY A 236 -43.65 -18.66 -24.09
CA GLY A 236 -43.35 -18.78 -25.52
C GLY A 236 -42.39 -17.73 -26.10
N SER A 237 -41.85 -16.82 -25.27
CA SER A 237 -40.72 -15.97 -25.64
C SER A 237 -39.51 -16.84 -26.04
N PRO A 238 -38.68 -16.46 -27.04
CA PRO A 238 -37.46 -17.20 -27.36
C PRO A 238 -36.42 -17.18 -26.22
N PHE A 239 -36.56 -16.23 -25.27
CA PHE A 239 -35.75 -16.13 -24.04
C PHE A 239 -36.43 -16.81 -22.82
N ASP A 240 -37.56 -17.49 -23.01
CA ASP A 240 -38.15 -18.38 -22.02
C ASP A 240 -37.43 -19.74 -22.03
N LEU A 241 -36.67 -19.99 -20.97
CA LEU A 241 -35.91 -21.22 -20.75
C LEU A 241 -36.51 -22.08 -19.64
N ALA A 242 -37.83 -22.01 -19.42
CA ALA A 242 -38.52 -22.85 -18.44
C ALA A 242 -38.46 -24.36 -18.80
N SER A 243 -38.51 -24.73 -20.08
CA SER A 243 -38.51 -26.15 -20.50
C SER A 243 -37.09 -26.73 -20.70
N PRO A 244 -36.85 -28.03 -20.41
CA PRO A 244 -35.56 -28.67 -20.65
C PRO A 244 -35.12 -28.63 -22.12
N GLU A 245 -36.05 -28.73 -23.07
CA GLU A 245 -35.78 -28.66 -24.51
C GLU A 245 -35.26 -27.28 -24.93
N ARG A 246 -35.87 -26.19 -24.41
CA ARG A 246 -35.38 -24.82 -24.60
C ARG A 246 -34.00 -24.63 -23.96
N GLN A 247 -33.74 -25.20 -22.79
CA GLN A 247 -32.42 -25.15 -22.14
C GLN A 247 -31.34 -25.86 -22.98
N GLN A 248 -31.64 -27.02 -23.58
CA GLN A 248 -30.72 -27.71 -24.49
C GLN A 248 -30.49 -26.94 -25.80
N ALA A 249 -31.55 -26.35 -26.38
CA ALA A 249 -31.42 -25.51 -27.56
C ALA A 249 -30.56 -24.26 -27.29
N ALA A 250 -30.75 -23.61 -26.14
CA ALA A 250 -29.93 -22.49 -25.71
C ALA A 250 -28.46 -22.89 -25.49
N GLN A 251 -28.16 -24.05 -24.90
CA GLN A 251 -26.78 -24.53 -24.78
C GLN A 251 -26.13 -24.72 -26.15
N ARG A 252 -26.80 -25.39 -27.11
CA ARG A 252 -26.27 -25.56 -28.47
C ARG A 252 -26.04 -24.23 -29.20
N ALA A 253 -26.91 -23.24 -28.98
CA ALA A 253 -26.72 -21.89 -29.49
C ALA A 253 -25.52 -21.19 -28.84
N ILE A 254 -25.35 -21.30 -27.52
CA ILE A 254 -24.20 -20.78 -26.76
C ILE A 254 -22.90 -21.40 -27.27
N ASP A 255 -22.84 -22.74 -27.43
CA ASP A 255 -21.65 -23.44 -27.91
C ASP A 255 -21.20 -22.91 -29.29
N LEU A 256 -22.15 -22.78 -30.23
CA LEU A 256 -21.90 -22.21 -31.57
C LEU A 256 -21.39 -20.76 -31.53
N LEU A 257 -21.98 -19.92 -30.68
CA LEU A 257 -21.59 -18.51 -30.54
C LEU A 257 -20.20 -18.37 -29.89
N THR A 258 -19.90 -19.18 -28.87
CA THR A 258 -18.59 -19.20 -28.21
C THR A 258 -17.49 -19.68 -29.16
N THR A 259 -17.72 -20.73 -29.95
CA THR A 259 -16.78 -21.14 -31.01
C THR A 259 -16.58 -20.03 -32.04
N ALA A 260 -17.66 -19.35 -32.47
CA ALA A 260 -17.57 -18.29 -33.45
C ALA A 260 -16.75 -17.08 -32.98
N ILE A 261 -16.86 -16.70 -31.70
CA ILE A 261 -16.06 -15.61 -31.10
C ILE A 261 -14.59 -16.02 -30.98
N GLY A 262 -14.30 -17.23 -30.48
CA GLY A 262 -12.93 -17.72 -30.32
C GLY A 262 -12.17 -17.80 -31.66
N GLU A 263 -12.83 -18.29 -32.72
CA GLU A 263 -12.26 -18.28 -34.07
C GLU A 263 -12.15 -16.85 -34.66
N HIS A 264 -13.04 -15.92 -34.29
CA HIS A 264 -12.90 -14.53 -34.68
C HIS A 264 -11.64 -13.89 -34.12
N ASP A 265 -11.40 -14.06 -32.82
CA ASP A 265 -10.23 -13.50 -32.13
C ASP A 265 -8.94 -14.16 -32.58
N SER A 266 -8.99 -15.47 -32.83
CA SER A 266 -7.92 -16.20 -33.49
C SER A 266 -7.58 -15.62 -34.87
N ALA A 267 -8.57 -15.20 -35.68
CA ALA A 267 -8.33 -14.58 -36.98
C ALA A 267 -7.76 -13.15 -36.86
N VAL A 268 -8.17 -12.38 -35.86
CA VAL A 268 -7.60 -11.04 -35.55
C VAL A 268 -6.14 -11.17 -35.09
N GLN A 269 -5.83 -12.08 -34.16
CA GLN A 269 -4.45 -12.34 -33.71
C GLN A 269 -3.53 -12.78 -34.86
N ARG A 270 -4.04 -13.61 -35.79
CA ARG A 270 -3.34 -14.03 -37.02
C ARG A 270 -3.25 -12.92 -38.08
N ARG A 271 -3.71 -11.70 -37.80
CA ARG A 271 -3.75 -10.53 -38.71
C ARG A 271 -4.54 -10.77 -40.01
N LEU A 272 -5.47 -11.74 -40.00
CA LEU A 272 -6.37 -12.02 -41.13
C LEU A 272 -7.54 -11.02 -41.21
N ARG A 273 -7.74 -10.25 -40.14
CA ARG A 273 -8.70 -9.16 -40.03
C ARG A 273 -8.01 -7.97 -39.36
N THR A 274 -7.96 -6.83 -40.04
CA THR A 274 -7.28 -5.62 -39.54
C THR A 274 -8.16 -4.38 -39.50
N ASP A 275 -9.40 -4.46 -40.01
CA ASP A 275 -10.35 -3.35 -40.01
C ASP A 275 -11.28 -3.38 -38.78
N SER A 276 -11.47 -2.22 -38.16
CA SER A 276 -12.50 -1.93 -37.15
C SER A 276 -13.93 -2.35 -37.53
N ALA A 277 -14.23 -2.45 -38.84
CA ALA A 277 -15.49 -2.95 -39.36
C ALA A 277 -15.77 -4.42 -38.94
N PHE A 278 -14.74 -5.28 -38.86
CA PHE A 278 -14.91 -6.67 -38.40
C PHE A 278 -15.38 -6.73 -36.94
N GLN A 279 -14.77 -5.94 -36.06
CA GLN A 279 -15.12 -5.89 -34.63
C GLN A 279 -16.57 -5.41 -34.43
N SER A 280 -16.96 -4.35 -35.14
CA SER A 280 -18.26 -3.68 -34.98
C SER A 280 -19.41 -4.41 -35.66
N HIS A 281 -19.22 -4.93 -36.88
CA HIS A 281 -20.31 -5.48 -37.70
C HIS A 281 -20.42 -7.01 -37.68
N LEU A 282 -19.38 -7.72 -37.19
CA LEU A 282 -19.35 -9.20 -37.19
C LEU A 282 -19.15 -9.77 -35.78
N ARG A 283 -18.22 -9.22 -34.97
CA ARG A 283 -17.99 -9.71 -33.61
C ARG A 283 -19.06 -9.28 -32.60
N GLN A 284 -19.38 -7.99 -32.52
CA GLN A 284 -20.36 -7.49 -31.52
C GLN A 284 -21.74 -8.16 -31.59
N PRO A 285 -22.34 -8.47 -32.76
CA PRO A 285 -23.60 -9.22 -32.82
C PRO A 285 -23.54 -10.62 -32.19
N LEU A 286 -22.40 -11.32 -32.30
CA LEU A 286 -22.20 -12.61 -31.63
C LEU A 286 -22.11 -12.47 -30.11
N VAL A 287 -21.34 -11.47 -29.63
CA VAL A 287 -21.18 -11.20 -28.19
C VAL A 287 -22.52 -10.80 -27.57
N ALA A 288 -23.32 -9.96 -28.25
CA ALA A 288 -24.67 -9.60 -27.82
C ALA A 288 -25.61 -10.80 -27.75
N ALA A 289 -25.60 -11.67 -28.78
CA ALA A 289 -26.37 -12.91 -28.79
C ALA A 289 -26.00 -13.85 -27.64
N LEU A 290 -24.70 -14.06 -27.39
CA LEU A 290 -24.19 -14.92 -26.32
C LEU A 290 -24.61 -14.38 -24.94
N PHE A 291 -24.41 -13.07 -24.72
CA PHE A 291 -24.82 -12.38 -23.50
C PHE A 291 -26.33 -12.53 -23.23
N ASN A 292 -27.16 -12.31 -24.25
CA ASN A 292 -28.62 -12.38 -24.12
C ASN A 292 -29.10 -13.78 -23.69
N LEU A 293 -28.44 -14.85 -24.16
CA LEU A 293 -28.77 -16.22 -23.78
C LEU A 293 -28.29 -16.58 -22.37
N GLU A 294 -27.04 -16.27 -22.01
CA GLU A 294 -26.54 -16.56 -20.66
C GLU A 294 -27.25 -15.73 -19.58
N PHE A 295 -27.57 -14.46 -19.85
CA PHE A 295 -28.41 -13.64 -18.97
C PHE A 295 -29.82 -14.23 -18.78
N SER A 296 -30.39 -14.79 -19.85
CA SER A 296 -31.69 -15.47 -19.77
C SER A 296 -31.63 -16.79 -19.00
N ARG A 297 -30.50 -17.51 -19.04
CA ARG A 297 -30.25 -18.70 -18.19
C ARG A 297 -30.13 -18.33 -16.72
N ILE A 298 -29.40 -17.26 -16.40
CA ILE A 298 -29.29 -16.74 -15.02
C ILE A 298 -30.68 -16.36 -14.48
N ARG A 299 -31.49 -15.63 -15.25
CA ARG A 299 -32.89 -15.31 -14.89
C ARG A 299 -33.77 -16.55 -14.72
N ALA A 300 -33.64 -17.56 -15.59
CA ALA A 300 -34.40 -18.81 -15.46
C ALA A 300 -34.01 -19.58 -14.17
N MET A 301 -32.74 -19.63 -13.81
CA MET A 301 -32.28 -20.21 -12.55
C MET A 301 -32.77 -19.41 -11.32
N TYR A 302 -32.82 -18.08 -11.41
CA TYR A 302 -33.36 -17.20 -10.37
C TYR A 302 -34.83 -17.49 -10.07
N HIS A 303 -35.71 -17.48 -11.09
CA HIS A 303 -37.13 -17.78 -10.91
C HIS A 303 -37.40 -19.24 -10.48
N GLN A 304 -36.48 -20.16 -10.77
CA GLN A 304 -36.52 -21.55 -10.28
C GLN A 304 -35.96 -21.72 -8.85
N GLN A 305 -35.64 -20.63 -8.14
CA GLN A 305 -35.02 -20.61 -6.80
C GLN A 305 -33.66 -21.35 -6.73
N ARG A 306 -32.99 -21.57 -7.87
CA ARG A 306 -31.68 -22.26 -7.97
C ARG A 306 -30.53 -21.29 -7.73
N PHE A 307 -30.61 -20.54 -6.63
CA PHE A 307 -29.79 -19.36 -6.34
C PHE A 307 -28.28 -19.60 -6.47
N ALA A 308 -27.73 -20.66 -5.87
CA ALA A 308 -26.32 -20.99 -5.98
C ALA A 308 -25.83 -21.23 -7.42
N GLN A 309 -26.71 -21.74 -8.29
CA GLN A 309 -26.40 -21.98 -9.71
C GLN A 309 -26.52 -20.69 -10.53
N ALA A 310 -27.50 -19.84 -10.22
CA ALA A 310 -27.63 -18.51 -10.79
C ALA A 310 -26.41 -17.62 -10.47
N LEU A 311 -25.91 -17.66 -9.22
CA LEU A 311 -24.68 -16.97 -8.80
C LEU A 311 -23.46 -17.48 -9.57
N ALA A 312 -23.21 -18.79 -9.56
CA ALA A 312 -22.07 -19.37 -10.25
C ALA A 312 -22.12 -19.15 -11.79
N ALA A 313 -23.31 -18.97 -12.38
CA ALA A 313 -23.44 -18.54 -13.77
C ALA A 313 -23.17 -17.02 -13.94
N GLY A 314 -23.69 -16.18 -13.04
CA GLY A 314 -23.41 -14.75 -13.01
C GLY A 314 -21.92 -14.40 -12.84
N ASP A 315 -21.22 -15.09 -11.94
CA ASP A 315 -19.77 -14.90 -11.74
C ASP A 315 -18.95 -15.24 -12.98
N ARG A 316 -19.25 -16.38 -13.62
CA ARG A 316 -18.57 -16.81 -14.86
C ARG A 316 -18.87 -15.89 -16.04
N LEU A 317 -20.02 -15.24 -16.05
CA LEU A 317 -20.37 -14.25 -17.07
C LEU A 317 -19.68 -12.90 -16.78
N LEU A 318 -19.70 -12.41 -15.54
CA LEU A 318 -18.98 -11.19 -15.13
C LEU A 318 -17.45 -11.31 -15.27
N GLY A 319 -16.90 -12.53 -15.22
CA GLY A 319 -15.48 -12.81 -15.46
C GLY A 319 -15.04 -12.85 -16.92
N GLN A 320 -15.94 -12.62 -17.89
CA GLN A 320 -15.58 -12.55 -19.32
C GLN A 320 -15.18 -11.11 -19.70
N PRO A 321 -14.01 -10.89 -20.34
CA PRO A 321 -13.51 -9.54 -20.65
C PRO A 321 -14.30 -8.81 -21.75
N ASP A 322 -15.29 -9.48 -22.37
CA ASP A 322 -16.07 -8.99 -23.50
C ASP A 322 -17.42 -8.35 -23.14
N LEU A 323 -17.78 -8.29 -21.85
CA LEU A 323 -19.02 -7.63 -21.44
C LEU A 323 -18.91 -6.10 -21.57
N GLY A 324 -19.73 -5.53 -22.46
CA GLY A 324 -19.99 -4.10 -22.44
C GLY A 324 -20.69 -3.67 -21.14
N THR A 325 -20.44 -2.44 -20.70
CA THR A 325 -20.90 -1.87 -19.41
C THR A 325 -22.40 -2.04 -19.11
N ARG A 326 -23.26 -2.04 -20.13
CA ARG A 326 -24.71 -2.31 -19.96
C ARG A 326 -25.02 -3.76 -19.58
N GLY A 327 -24.22 -4.71 -20.07
CA GLY A 327 -24.39 -6.13 -19.78
C GLY A 327 -23.98 -6.46 -18.36
N GLU A 328 -22.81 -5.95 -17.91
CA GLU A 328 -22.35 -6.06 -16.53
C GLU A 328 -23.44 -5.64 -15.53
N ALA A 329 -23.98 -4.43 -15.70
CA ALA A 329 -24.93 -3.82 -14.78
C ALA A 329 -26.21 -4.66 -14.58
N ALA A 330 -26.66 -5.37 -15.62
CA ALA A 330 -27.84 -6.22 -15.54
C ALA A 330 -27.57 -7.56 -14.87
N VAL A 331 -26.44 -8.21 -15.17
CA VAL A 331 -26.01 -9.44 -14.47
C VAL A 331 -25.81 -9.14 -12.99
N HIS A 332 -25.14 -8.02 -12.71
CA HIS A 332 -24.93 -7.50 -11.36
C HIS A 332 -26.26 -7.26 -10.62
N ALA A 333 -27.27 -6.69 -11.27
CA ALA A 333 -28.59 -6.48 -10.65
C ALA A 333 -29.34 -7.78 -10.32
N VAL A 334 -29.11 -8.88 -11.06
CA VAL A 334 -29.65 -10.21 -10.67
C VAL A 334 -28.87 -10.79 -9.49
N VAL A 335 -27.53 -10.71 -9.51
CA VAL A 335 -26.68 -11.18 -8.41
C VAL A 335 -26.96 -10.41 -7.11
N GLU A 336 -27.14 -9.09 -7.19
CA GLU A 336 -27.57 -8.21 -6.09
C GLU A 336 -28.88 -8.68 -5.45
N ARG A 337 -29.89 -9.01 -6.27
CA ARG A 337 -31.17 -9.53 -5.79
C ARG A 337 -31.02 -10.87 -5.06
N VAL A 338 -30.18 -11.77 -5.57
CA VAL A 338 -29.97 -13.09 -4.96
C VAL A 338 -29.26 -12.99 -3.61
N LEU A 339 -28.21 -12.17 -3.53
CA LEU A 339 -27.39 -12.08 -2.31
C LEU A 339 -28.03 -11.25 -1.20
N LEU A 340 -28.86 -10.24 -1.54
CA LEU A 340 -29.46 -9.35 -0.55
C LEU A 340 -30.85 -9.77 -0.06
N GLU A 341 -31.58 -10.66 -0.73
CA GLU A 341 -32.92 -11.04 -0.25
C GLU A 341 -32.92 -11.60 1.20
N PRO A 342 -31.94 -12.42 1.63
CA PRO A 342 -31.81 -12.80 3.05
C PRO A 342 -31.62 -11.59 3.99
N ALA A 343 -30.89 -10.56 3.56
CA ALA A 343 -30.74 -9.32 4.34
C ALA A 343 -32.06 -8.55 4.45
N PHE A 344 -32.84 -8.47 3.35
CA PHE A 344 -34.19 -7.89 3.37
C PHE A 344 -35.17 -8.73 4.21
N GLU A 345 -35.03 -10.06 4.28
CA GLU A 345 -35.80 -10.92 5.21
C GLU A 345 -35.44 -10.64 6.67
N ALA A 346 -34.14 -10.60 7.01
CA ALA A 346 -33.67 -10.26 8.35
C ALA A 346 -34.14 -8.86 8.81
N ALA A 347 -34.07 -7.85 7.92
CA ALA A 347 -34.58 -6.51 8.17
C ALA A 347 -36.09 -6.47 8.48
N ARG A 348 -36.89 -7.31 7.79
CA ARG A 348 -38.33 -7.49 8.04
C ARG A 348 -38.60 -8.20 9.37
N ALA A 349 -37.75 -9.13 9.77
CA ALA A 349 -37.81 -9.82 11.07
C ALA A 349 -37.28 -8.97 12.24
N ALA A 350 -36.76 -7.76 11.98
CA ALA A 350 -36.03 -6.91 12.92
C ALA A 350 -34.71 -7.51 13.46
N ASP A 351 -34.16 -8.52 12.79
CA ASP A 351 -32.79 -8.99 13.00
C ASP A 351 -31.82 -8.10 12.22
N TYR A 352 -31.40 -7.01 12.86
CA TYR A 352 -30.48 -6.04 12.26
C TYR A 352 -29.03 -6.52 12.24
N GLU A 353 -28.67 -7.54 13.04
CA GLU A 353 -27.33 -8.10 13.06
C GLU A 353 -27.10 -8.99 11.84
N THR A 354 -27.96 -9.98 11.61
CA THR A 354 -27.93 -10.80 10.39
C THR A 354 -28.11 -9.94 9.13
N CYS A 355 -28.99 -8.93 9.17
CA CYS A 355 -29.15 -7.98 8.08
C CYS A 355 -27.85 -7.23 7.72
N ARG A 356 -27.10 -6.73 8.72
CA ARG A 356 -25.81 -6.07 8.48
C ARG A 356 -24.76 -7.04 7.97
N THR A 357 -24.65 -8.23 8.56
CA THR A 357 -23.66 -9.24 8.14
C THR A 357 -23.85 -9.64 6.68
N GLN A 358 -25.10 -9.88 6.24
CA GLN A 358 -25.40 -10.21 4.84
C GLN A 358 -25.19 -9.02 3.88
N LEU A 359 -25.44 -7.78 4.33
CA LEU A 359 -25.15 -6.56 3.56
C LEU A 359 -23.63 -6.33 3.41
N ASP A 360 -22.86 -6.44 4.49
CA ASP A 360 -21.39 -6.30 4.48
C ASP A 360 -20.71 -7.45 3.71
N GLU A 361 -21.26 -8.67 3.72
CA GLU A 361 -20.80 -9.79 2.86
C GLU A 361 -21.01 -9.47 1.37
N TYR A 362 -22.18 -8.95 1.00
CA TYR A 362 -22.46 -8.52 -0.37
C TYR A 362 -21.57 -7.35 -0.82
N LEU A 363 -21.39 -6.33 0.02
CA LEU A 363 -20.51 -5.18 -0.25
C LEU A 363 -19.03 -5.61 -0.29
N THR A 364 -18.63 -6.62 0.47
CA THR A 364 -17.32 -7.28 0.35
C THR A 364 -17.15 -7.93 -1.02
N ARG A 365 -18.22 -8.47 -1.61
CA ARG A 365 -18.16 -9.11 -2.93
C ARG A 365 -18.14 -8.10 -4.09
N TYR A 366 -18.86 -6.98 -3.98
CA TYR A 366 -18.95 -5.95 -5.05
C TYR A 366 -18.58 -4.53 -4.57
N PRO A 367 -17.35 -4.32 -4.05
CA PRO A 367 -16.95 -3.10 -3.32
C PRO A 367 -17.07 -1.79 -4.13
N LEU A 368 -16.70 -1.81 -5.41
CA LEU A 368 -16.72 -0.61 -6.28
C LEU A 368 -18.06 -0.40 -7.01
N LYS A 369 -18.98 -1.37 -6.93
CA LYS A 369 -20.28 -1.35 -7.60
C LYS A 369 -21.35 -1.79 -6.58
N PRO A 370 -21.65 -1.01 -5.52
CA PRO A 370 -22.52 -1.45 -4.43
C PRO A 370 -23.99 -1.70 -4.82
N GLY A 371 -24.41 -1.40 -6.04
CA GLY A 371 -25.79 -1.66 -6.49
C GLY A 371 -26.84 -0.71 -5.90
N ALA A 372 -28.10 -0.87 -6.32
CA ALA A 372 -29.19 0.04 -5.95
C ALA A 372 -30.00 -0.45 -4.75
N ARG A 373 -30.14 -1.76 -4.59
CA ARG A 373 -30.84 -2.40 -3.45
C ARG A 373 -29.98 -2.40 -2.19
N ALA A 374 -28.65 -2.55 -2.31
CA ALA A 374 -27.77 -2.46 -1.14
C ALA A 374 -27.80 -1.05 -0.52
N VAL A 375 -27.72 -0.02 -1.37
CA VAL A 375 -27.89 1.38 -0.97
C VAL A 375 -29.27 1.62 -0.37
N GLN A 376 -30.35 1.14 -1.01
CA GLN A 376 -31.71 1.26 -0.46
C GLN A 376 -31.86 0.60 0.94
N LEU A 377 -31.25 -0.58 1.15
CA LEU A 377 -31.28 -1.28 2.43
C LEU A 377 -30.49 -0.53 3.49
N ARG A 378 -29.24 -0.14 3.17
CA ARG A 378 -28.35 0.66 4.02
C ARG A 378 -29.02 1.95 4.48
N ASP A 379 -29.55 2.73 3.53
CA ASP A 379 -30.13 4.04 3.80
C ASP A 379 -31.43 3.92 4.62
N GLY A 380 -32.19 2.83 4.43
CA GLY A 380 -33.34 2.49 5.27
C GLY A 380 -32.98 2.12 6.71
N LEU A 381 -31.84 1.46 6.94
CA LEU A 381 -31.31 1.19 8.29
C LEU A 381 -30.84 2.48 8.98
N ILE A 382 -30.08 3.32 8.25
CA ILE A 382 -29.60 4.63 8.73
C ILE A 382 -30.79 5.49 9.16
N ALA A 383 -31.77 5.71 8.28
CA ALA A 383 -32.94 6.55 8.57
C ALA A 383 -33.76 6.03 9.77
N LYS A 384 -33.77 4.72 10.03
CA LYS A 384 -34.42 4.15 11.23
C LYS A 384 -33.60 4.37 12.50
N ALA A 385 -32.27 4.32 12.43
CA ALA A 385 -31.40 4.65 13.56
C ALA A 385 -31.48 6.16 13.91
N GLU A 386 -31.47 7.05 12.92
CA GLU A 386 -31.66 8.50 13.08
C GLU A 386 -32.98 8.84 13.79
N GLN A 387 -34.07 8.15 13.44
CA GLN A 387 -35.38 8.32 14.12
C GLN A 387 -35.36 7.89 15.60
N LEU A 388 -34.54 6.91 15.98
CA LEU A 388 -34.36 6.53 17.37
C LEU A 388 -33.47 7.54 18.12
N VAL A 389 -32.41 8.04 17.49
CA VAL A 389 -31.54 9.10 18.05
C VAL A 389 -32.31 10.39 18.32
N ALA A 390 -33.11 10.87 17.36
CA ALA A 390 -33.94 12.06 17.55
C ALA A 390 -34.93 11.89 18.71
N ARG A 391 -35.44 10.67 18.94
CA ARG A 391 -36.29 10.34 20.09
C ARG A 391 -35.50 10.20 21.39
N ALA A 392 -34.26 9.70 21.36
CA ALA A 392 -33.38 9.63 22.51
C ALA A 392 -33.08 11.03 23.07
N GLN A 393 -32.69 11.95 22.19
CA GLN A 393 -32.46 13.36 22.51
C GLN A 393 -33.73 14.03 23.06
N ALA A 394 -34.87 13.89 22.37
CA ALA A 394 -36.13 14.54 22.76
C ALA A 394 -36.72 14.04 24.11
N ASN A 395 -36.34 12.85 24.58
CA ASN A 395 -36.83 12.26 25.83
C ASN A 395 -35.73 12.09 26.91
N ASN A 396 -34.47 12.47 26.60
CA ASN A 396 -33.29 12.23 27.43
C ASN A 396 -33.14 10.76 27.85
N ASP A 397 -33.41 9.81 26.95
CA ASP A 397 -33.34 8.36 27.22
C ASP A 397 -32.16 7.70 26.48
N PRO A 398 -31.06 7.35 27.19
CA PRO A 398 -29.89 6.74 26.57
C PRO A 398 -30.17 5.34 26.00
N LYS A 399 -31.23 4.63 26.45
CA LYS A 399 -31.55 3.28 25.92
C LYS A 399 -31.95 3.32 24.45
N LEU A 400 -32.53 4.43 24.00
CA LEU A 400 -32.86 4.64 22.59
C LEU A 400 -31.61 4.86 21.72
N LEU A 401 -30.49 5.33 22.29
CA LEU A 401 -29.19 5.32 21.60
C LEU A 401 -28.64 3.89 21.48
N ASP A 402 -28.84 3.04 22.48
CA ASP A 402 -28.42 1.63 22.41
C ASP A 402 -29.30 0.82 21.44
N GLU A 403 -30.58 1.16 21.28
CA GLU A 403 -31.42 0.63 20.20
C GLU A 403 -30.99 1.16 18.82
N ALA A 404 -30.64 2.44 18.69
CA ALA A 404 -30.09 2.99 17.44
C ALA A 404 -28.78 2.29 17.05
N ALA A 405 -27.86 2.09 18.00
CA ALA A 405 -26.61 1.35 17.82
C ALA A 405 -26.86 -0.09 17.33
N LYS A 406 -27.87 -0.76 17.88
CA LYS A 406 -28.27 -2.12 17.44
C LYS A 406 -28.83 -2.17 16.01
N ILE A 407 -29.28 -1.07 15.44
CA ILE A 407 -29.71 -0.97 14.03
C ILE A 407 -28.54 -0.59 13.13
N TRP A 408 -27.82 0.48 13.47
CA TRP A 408 -26.69 0.97 12.69
C TRP A 408 -25.58 1.51 13.62
N PRO A 409 -24.57 0.69 13.98
CA PRO A 409 -23.47 1.12 14.85
C PRO A 409 -22.62 2.24 14.23
N ARG A 410 -22.53 2.28 12.89
CA ARG A 410 -21.72 3.24 12.13
C ARG A 410 -22.43 4.58 11.89
N LEU A 411 -23.31 5.01 12.80
CA LEU A 411 -24.09 6.24 12.65
C LEU A 411 -23.25 7.47 13.04
N PRO A 412 -23.27 8.58 12.28
CA PRO A 412 -22.52 9.78 12.62
C PRO A 412 -22.89 10.33 14.01
N ASP A 413 -21.86 10.71 14.78
CA ASP A 413 -21.95 11.36 16.10
C ASP A 413 -22.74 10.62 17.21
N LEU A 414 -23.10 9.34 16.98
CA LEU A 414 -23.78 8.49 17.97
C LEU A 414 -23.02 8.40 19.31
N ASP A 415 -21.68 8.39 19.27
CA ASP A 415 -20.81 8.39 20.45
C ASP A 415 -20.78 9.76 21.16
N GLY A 416 -20.75 10.88 20.43
CA GLY A 416 -20.83 12.23 21.01
C GLY A 416 -22.15 12.48 21.73
N MET A 417 -23.24 11.91 21.21
CA MET A 417 -24.56 11.92 21.84
C MET A 417 -24.66 10.96 23.03
N ARG A 418 -24.00 9.79 23.00
CA ARG A 418 -23.88 8.90 24.17
C ARG A 418 -23.18 9.61 25.33
N ARG A 419 -22.05 10.28 25.07
CA ARG A 419 -21.31 11.08 26.06
C ARG A 419 -22.17 12.14 26.76
N GLN A 420 -23.16 12.71 26.08
CA GLN A 420 -24.10 13.68 26.65
C GLN A 420 -25.19 13.04 27.55
N LEU A 421 -25.47 11.73 27.39
CA LEU A 421 -26.57 11.02 28.07
C LEU A 421 -26.13 9.86 28.99
N GLN A 422 -24.86 9.47 28.96
CA GLN A 422 -24.28 8.35 29.72
C GLN A 422 -23.00 8.78 30.45
N ASN A 423 -22.98 8.65 31.78
CA ASN A 423 -21.80 8.97 32.59
C ASN A 423 -20.62 7.98 32.39
N ASP A 424 -20.92 6.74 31.98
CA ASP A 424 -19.95 5.65 31.89
C ASP A 424 -19.28 5.57 30.50
N TYR A 425 -19.33 6.65 29.72
CA TYR A 425 -18.72 6.76 28.39
C TYR A 425 -17.17 6.86 28.52
N PRO A 426 -16.39 5.91 27.99
CA PRO A 426 -14.96 5.81 28.32
C PRO A 426 -14.10 6.81 27.53
N VAL A 427 -13.61 7.82 28.25
CA VAL A 427 -12.73 8.88 27.74
C VAL A 427 -11.31 8.74 28.29
N LEU A 428 -10.30 8.78 27.42
CA LEU A 428 -8.90 8.88 27.82
C LEU A 428 -8.47 10.36 27.85
N HIS A 429 -8.02 10.83 29.02
CA HIS A 429 -7.58 12.22 29.21
C HIS A 429 -6.05 12.31 29.28
N CYS A 430 -5.44 13.01 28.31
CA CYS A 430 -3.99 13.09 28.12
C CYS A 430 -3.50 14.53 28.30
N GLY A 431 -2.62 14.78 29.26
CA GLY A 431 -1.96 16.09 29.44
C GLY A 431 -0.75 16.26 28.54
N TYR A 432 -0.65 17.42 27.89
CA TYR A 432 0.46 17.87 27.05
C TYR A 432 0.84 19.33 27.37
N ALA A 433 2.12 19.68 27.27
CA ALA A 433 2.56 21.09 27.38
C ALA A 433 2.16 21.93 26.15
N THR A 434 2.14 21.32 24.97
CA THR A 434 1.75 21.91 23.69
C THR A 434 0.83 20.97 22.91
N LEU A 435 -0.18 21.54 22.25
CA LEU A 435 -1.12 20.77 21.42
C LEU A 435 -0.61 20.62 19.98
N PRO A 436 -1.00 19.55 19.27
CA PRO A 436 -0.75 19.41 17.83
C PRO A 436 -1.32 20.61 17.06
N GLN A 437 -0.56 21.04 16.05
CA GLN A 437 -0.92 22.11 15.12
C GLN A 437 -1.24 21.53 13.72
N ASN A 438 -0.65 20.39 13.38
CA ASN A 438 -0.74 19.77 12.06
C ASN A 438 -1.44 18.40 12.14
N PHE A 439 -2.52 18.24 11.38
CA PHE A 439 -3.33 17.00 11.37
C PHE A 439 -3.16 16.13 10.11
N SER A 440 -2.26 16.53 9.19
CA SER A 440 -1.97 15.80 7.96
C SER A 440 -0.59 15.12 8.06
N PRO A 441 -0.45 13.84 7.64
CA PRO A 441 0.84 13.15 7.51
C PRO A 441 1.89 13.95 6.71
N LEU A 442 1.45 14.75 5.73
CA LEU A 442 2.30 15.57 4.86
C LEU A 442 2.90 16.82 5.54
N SER A 443 2.58 17.05 6.82
CA SER A 443 2.88 18.28 7.55
C SER A 443 3.32 18.07 9.00
N ILE A 444 3.70 16.85 9.39
CA ILE A 444 4.15 16.55 10.76
C ILE A 444 5.39 17.38 11.07
N GLN A 445 5.34 18.15 12.17
CA GLN A 445 6.43 19.02 12.60
C GLN A 445 6.84 18.80 14.08
N SER A 446 6.05 18.03 14.83
CA SER A 446 6.27 17.77 16.26
C SER A 446 5.74 16.38 16.65
N LEU A 447 6.18 15.84 17.80
CA LEU A 447 5.62 14.59 18.33
C LEU A 447 4.10 14.67 18.59
N PRO A 448 3.54 15.75 19.19
CA PRO A 448 2.09 15.91 19.27
C PRO A 448 1.37 15.77 17.91
N ASP A 449 1.93 16.31 16.82
CA ASP A 449 1.36 16.11 15.47
C ASP A 449 1.43 14.64 15.04
N ARG A 450 2.55 13.94 15.26
CA ARG A 450 2.70 12.51 14.96
C ARG A 450 1.70 11.67 15.75
N HIS A 451 1.50 11.97 17.04
CA HIS A 451 0.50 11.32 17.89
C HIS A 451 -0.93 11.55 17.39
N ALA A 452 -1.28 12.78 16.98
CA ALA A 452 -2.60 13.09 16.43
C ALA A 452 -2.84 12.35 15.10
N VAL A 453 -1.84 12.32 14.23
CA VAL A 453 -1.89 11.59 12.97
C VAL A 453 -2.03 10.08 13.20
N SER A 454 -1.33 9.50 14.18
CA SER A 454 -1.38 8.05 14.41
C SER A 454 -2.69 7.52 14.98
N LEU A 455 -3.50 8.38 15.62
CA LEU A 455 -4.89 8.06 15.97
C LEU A 455 -5.81 7.94 14.73
N MET A 456 -5.48 8.63 13.63
CA MET A 456 -6.37 8.83 12.48
C MET A 456 -5.95 8.09 11.20
N PHE A 457 -4.67 7.74 11.06
CA PHE A 457 -4.12 7.17 9.83
C PHE A 457 -3.30 5.89 10.06
N GLU A 458 -3.54 4.89 9.21
CA GLU A 458 -2.76 3.65 9.18
C GLU A 458 -1.74 3.64 8.01
N SER A 459 -0.53 3.19 8.29
CA SER A 459 0.50 2.78 7.31
C SER A 459 0.23 1.36 6.79
N LEU A 460 0.89 0.93 5.69
CA LEU A 460 0.76 -0.46 5.20
C LEU A 460 1.33 -1.47 6.22
N VAL A 461 2.53 -1.19 6.72
CA VAL A 461 3.19 -1.84 7.84
C VAL A 461 3.48 -0.82 8.93
N GLN A 462 3.64 -1.25 10.17
CA GLN A 462 4.16 -0.43 11.28
C GLN A 462 5.38 -1.11 11.89
N TRP A 463 6.38 -0.34 12.32
CA TRP A 463 7.41 -0.84 13.23
C TRP A 463 6.81 -1.27 14.59
N VAL A 464 7.27 -2.38 15.18
CA VAL A 464 6.84 -2.87 16.50
C VAL A 464 8.03 -3.45 17.26
N GLU A 465 8.04 -3.27 18.58
CA GLU A 465 9.04 -3.83 19.49
C GLU A 465 8.40 -4.89 20.40
N ASP A 466 8.47 -6.14 19.96
CA ASP A 466 7.87 -7.29 20.66
C ASP A 466 8.89 -7.96 21.59
N GLU A 467 8.54 -8.17 22.87
CA GLU A 467 9.42 -8.74 23.90
C GLU A 467 10.00 -10.15 23.58
N ARG A 468 9.40 -10.87 22.61
CA ARG A 468 9.74 -12.26 22.27
C ARG A 468 10.32 -12.41 20.87
N LEU A 469 9.86 -11.60 19.92
CA LEU A 469 10.31 -11.58 18.52
C LEU A 469 11.38 -10.53 18.25
N GLY A 470 11.53 -9.56 19.15
CA GLY A 470 12.40 -8.40 18.99
C GLY A 470 11.81 -7.32 18.06
N PRO A 471 12.58 -6.25 17.82
CA PRO A 471 12.23 -5.18 16.88
C PRO A 471 11.97 -5.69 15.45
N HIS A 472 10.77 -5.46 14.91
CA HIS A 472 10.41 -5.85 13.54
C HIS A 472 9.23 -5.07 12.94
N TYR A 473 9.11 -5.05 11.61
CA TYR A 473 7.92 -4.54 10.92
C TYR A 473 6.78 -5.56 10.94
N SER A 474 5.61 -5.12 11.42
CA SER A 474 4.34 -5.86 11.43
C SER A 474 3.33 -5.26 10.44
N SER A 475 2.25 -5.98 10.12
CA SER A 475 1.19 -5.43 9.27
C SER A 475 0.25 -4.53 10.07
N GLN A 476 0.09 -3.27 9.66
CA GLN A 476 -0.93 -2.37 10.22
C GLN A 476 -2.16 -2.38 9.30
N LEU A 477 -2.22 -1.53 8.27
CA LEU A 477 -3.34 -1.53 7.32
C LEU A 477 -3.40 -2.82 6.50
N ALA A 478 -2.26 -3.40 6.12
CA ALA A 478 -2.19 -4.61 5.31
C ALA A 478 -2.90 -5.81 5.97
N ALA A 479 -3.66 -6.58 5.19
CA ALA A 479 -4.49 -7.68 5.69
C ALA A 479 -3.69 -8.92 6.13
N ALA A 480 -2.42 -9.03 5.73
CA ALA A 480 -1.51 -10.11 6.05
C ALA A 480 -0.06 -9.59 5.99
N ARG A 481 0.92 -10.41 6.42
CA ARG A 481 2.36 -10.08 6.31
C ARG A 481 2.74 -9.91 4.82
N PRO A 482 3.37 -8.79 4.40
CA PRO A 482 3.65 -8.55 2.99
C PRO A 482 4.58 -9.61 2.39
N GLY A 483 4.21 -10.15 1.24
CA GLY A 483 4.99 -11.20 0.55
C GLY A 483 6.27 -10.61 -0.07
N PRO A 484 7.42 -11.30 -0.03
CA PRO A 484 8.63 -10.81 -0.68
C PRO A 484 8.52 -10.86 -2.21
N THR A 485 9.01 -9.81 -2.88
CA THR A 485 9.31 -9.82 -4.33
C THR A 485 10.77 -9.42 -4.55
N ALA A 486 11.30 -9.63 -5.77
CA ALA A 486 12.73 -9.52 -6.06
C ALA A 486 13.37 -8.18 -5.64
N ARG A 487 12.63 -7.07 -5.71
CA ARG A 487 13.04 -5.74 -5.23
C ARG A 487 11.90 -5.03 -4.50
N GLY A 488 11.11 -5.73 -3.69
CA GLY A 488 9.89 -5.13 -3.14
C GLY A 488 9.00 -6.06 -2.34
N ARG A 489 7.71 -5.72 -2.26
CA ARG A 489 6.70 -6.45 -1.48
C ARG A 489 5.35 -6.50 -2.20
N HIS A 490 4.69 -7.64 -2.10
CA HIS A 490 3.29 -7.82 -2.48
C HIS A 490 2.38 -7.55 -1.27
N PHE A 491 1.35 -6.74 -1.49
CA PHE A 491 0.39 -6.31 -0.46
C PHE A 491 -1.02 -6.73 -0.82
N GLN A 492 -1.78 -7.09 0.21
CA GLN A 492 -3.23 -7.20 0.16
C GLN A 492 -3.83 -6.22 1.17
N LEU A 493 -4.74 -5.36 0.72
CA LEU A 493 -5.53 -4.49 1.58
C LEU A 493 -6.79 -5.21 2.08
N PRO A 494 -7.24 -4.93 3.32
CA PRO A 494 -8.61 -5.18 3.73
C PRO A 494 -9.54 -4.18 3.02
N ARG A 495 -10.84 -4.47 2.96
CA ARG A 495 -11.85 -3.53 2.48
C ARG A 495 -12.18 -2.50 3.56
N CYS A 496 -11.18 -1.71 3.90
CA CYS A 496 -11.25 -0.62 4.86
C CYS A 496 -11.91 0.61 4.23
N VAL A 497 -12.65 1.35 5.05
CA VAL A 497 -13.55 2.42 4.66
C VAL A 497 -12.99 3.75 5.16
N TRP A 498 -13.02 4.79 4.33
CA TRP A 498 -12.58 6.13 4.72
C TRP A 498 -13.56 6.76 5.72
N SER A 499 -13.05 7.50 6.71
CA SER A 499 -13.84 8.11 7.80
C SER A 499 -14.89 9.15 7.37
N ASP A 500 -14.90 9.58 6.11
CA ASP A 500 -15.89 10.48 5.48
C ASP A 500 -17.04 9.73 4.76
N SER A 501 -17.11 8.40 4.90
CA SER A 501 -18.02 7.52 4.16
C SER A 501 -19.49 7.55 4.60
N ASP A 502 -19.87 8.47 5.49
CA ASP A 502 -21.19 8.56 6.13
C ASP A 502 -22.38 8.52 5.15
N ARG A 503 -22.22 9.06 3.93
CA ARG A 503 -23.25 9.07 2.87
C ARG A 503 -22.92 8.17 1.68
N GLN A 504 -21.65 8.08 1.31
CA GLN A 504 -21.17 7.30 0.17
C GLN A 504 -19.97 6.49 0.66
N THR A 505 -20.07 5.16 0.61
CA THR A 505 -18.98 4.28 1.00
C THR A 505 -17.78 4.49 0.07
N ARG A 506 -16.66 4.97 0.61
CA ARG A 506 -15.37 5.09 -0.08
C ARG A 506 -14.40 4.13 0.56
N LEU A 507 -13.67 3.38 -0.25
CA LEU A 507 -12.75 2.33 0.20
C LEU A 507 -11.32 2.76 -0.09
N CYS A 508 -10.38 2.36 0.77
CA CYS A 508 -8.95 2.50 0.48
C CYS A 508 -8.51 1.38 -0.48
N THR A 509 -7.76 1.76 -1.51
CA THR A 509 -7.38 0.92 -2.65
C THR A 509 -5.91 1.14 -3.06
N ALA A 510 -5.44 0.38 -4.06
CA ALA A 510 -4.15 0.61 -4.71
C ALA A 510 -4.02 2.01 -5.34
N GLU A 511 -5.13 2.63 -5.77
CA GLU A 511 -5.15 4.00 -6.31
C GLU A 511 -4.76 5.02 -5.23
N ASP A 512 -5.31 4.88 -4.01
CA ASP A 512 -4.96 5.71 -2.85
C ASP A 512 -3.48 5.57 -2.46
N VAL A 513 -2.92 4.35 -2.56
CA VAL A 513 -1.50 4.09 -2.27
C VAL A 513 -0.59 4.73 -3.32
N GLN A 514 -0.91 4.61 -4.61
CA GLN A 514 -0.19 5.30 -5.69
C GLN A 514 -0.27 6.82 -5.54
N ALA A 515 -1.48 7.36 -5.31
CA ALA A 515 -1.70 8.79 -5.12
C ALA A 515 -0.95 9.32 -3.88
N THR A 516 -0.90 8.55 -2.78
CA THR A 516 -0.12 8.89 -1.58
C THR A 516 1.37 8.97 -1.90
N ILE A 517 1.92 7.97 -2.59
CA ILE A 517 3.33 7.95 -3.01
C ILE A 517 3.64 9.19 -3.88
N ASP A 518 2.79 9.51 -4.85
CA ASP A 518 3.04 10.64 -5.76
C ASP A 518 2.83 12.01 -5.09
N LEU A 519 1.92 12.12 -4.11
CA LEU A 519 1.81 13.30 -3.25
C LEU A 519 3.08 13.51 -2.41
N ILE A 520 3.62 12.45 -1.80
CA ILE A 520 4.86 12.51 -1.02
C ILE A 520 6.04 12.92 -1.91
N LYS A 521 6.25 12.27 -3.06
CA LYS A 521 7.27 12.65 -4.06
C LYS A 521 7.16 14.12 -4.45
N ARG A 522 5.94 14.60 -4.72
CA ARG A 522 5.64 15.93 -5.25
C ARG A 522 5.81 17.04 -4.22
N LEU A 523 5.40 16.79 -2.98
CA LEU A 523 5.38 17.80 -1.91
C LEU A 523 6.67 17.81 -1.08
N ARG A 524 7.41 16.69 -1.06
CA ARG A 524 8.59 16.45 -0.22
C ARG A 524 8.34 16.89 1.23
N PRO A 525 7.43 16.19 1.96
CA PRO A 525 7.10 16.55 3.34
C PRO A 525 8.35 16.53 4.23
N PRO A 526 8.37 17.27 5.36
CA PRO A 526 9.57 17.43 6.19
C PRO A 526 10.25 16.10 6.53
N GLY A 527 11.53 15.97 6.15
CA GLY A 527 12.33 14.76 6.33
C GLY A 527 12.37 13.80 5.12
N TYR A 528 11.53 13.97 4.11
CA TYR A 528 11.53 13.13 2.91
C TYR A 528 12.76 13.39 2.01
N PRO A 529 13.68 12.42 1.83
CA PRO A 529 14.87 12.64 1.02
C PRO A 529 14.55 12.73 -0.49
N PRO A 530 15.04 13.76 -1.22
CA PRO A 530 14.89 13.84 -2.69
C PRO A 530 15.37 12.58 -3.42
N ALA A 531 16.37 11.89 -2.83
CA ALA A 531 16.88 10.59 -3.24
C ALA A 531 15.84 9.46 -3.41
N TRP A 532 14.64 9.60 -2.83
CA TRP A 532 13.57 8.61 -2.90
C TRP A 532 12.51 8.92 -3.99
N GLU A 533 12.55 10.10 -4.61
CA GLU A 533 11.57 10.54 -5.62
C GLU A 533 11.33 9.53 -6.75
N ASN A 534 12.40 8.92 -7.25
CA ASN A 534 12.38 7.91 -8.30
C ASN A 534 12.71 6.49 -7.79
N LEU A 535 12.48 6.21 -6.50
CA LEU A 535 12.80 4.91 -5.90
C LEU A 535 11.70 3.86 -6.12
N PHE A 536 10.42 4.27 -6.13
CA PHE A 536 9.30 3.38 -6.40
C PHE A 536 8.98 3.26 -7.90
N GLU A 537 8.78 2.04 -8.38
CA GLU A 537 8.08 1.77 -9.64
C GLU A 537 6.58 2.12 -9.52
N GLU A 538 5.92 2.33 -10.65
CA GLU A 538 4.46 2.48 -10.74
C GLU A 538 3.74 1.19 -10.28
N LEU A 539 2.66 1.35 -9.50
CA LEU A 539 1.91 0.23 -8.93
C LEU A 539 1.22 -0.57 -10.04
N ARG A 540 1.48 -1.88 -10.05
CA ARG A 540 0.83 -2.83 -10.97
C ARG A 540 -0.19 -3.67 -10.20
N TYR A 541 -1.45 -3.63 -10.64
CA TYR A 541 -2.57 -4.35 -10.03
C TYR A 541 -3.69 -4.62 -11.04
N ASP A 542 -4.22 -5.83 -11.03
CA ASP A 542 -5.48 -6.20 -11.71
C ASP A 542 -6.68 -6.20 -10.72
N ASP A 543 -6.39 -6.22 -9.42
CA ASP A 543 -7.33 -6.18 -8.30
C ASP A 543 -7.00 -4.96 -7.43
N PRO A 544 -7.94 -4.01 -7.23
CA PRO A 544 -7.66 -2.77 -6.48
C PRO A 544 -7.31 -2.99 -5.00
N PHE A 545 -7.44 -4.21 -4.48
CA PHE A 545 -7.00 -4.60 -3.13
C PHE A 545 -5.75 -5.48 -3.12
N LYS A 546 -5.12 -5.78 -4.27
CA LYS A 546 -3.86 -6.54 -4.36
C LYS A 546 -2.87 -5.90 -5.35
N PHE A 547 -1.78 -5.35 -4.83
CA PHE A 547 -0.75 -4.67 -5.62
C PHE A 547 0.64 -5.08 -5.17
N SER A 548 1.66 -4.73 -5.96
CA SER A 548 3.06 -4.94 -5.60
C SER A 548 3.82 -3.62 -5.63
N LEU A 549 4.38 -3.21 -4.48
CA LEU A 549 5.35 -2.12 -4.43
C LEU A 549 6.70 -2.70 -4.85
N GLN A 550 7.26 -2.18 -5.95
CA GLN A 550 8.59 -2.54 -6.43
C GLN A 550 9.50 -1.31 -6.39
N LEU A 551 10.78 -1.54 -6.08
CA LEU A 551 11.81 -0.53 -6.00
C LEU A 551 12.70 -0.60 -7.25
N GLN A 552 13.06 0.55 -7.81
CA GLN A 552 13.94 0.68 -8.99
C GLN A 552 15.37 0.17 -8.76
N ARG A 553 15.77 0.06 -7.49
CA ARG A 553 17.00 -0.56 -6.98
C ARG A 553 16.68 -1.35 -5.72
N ASP A 554 17.62 -2.17 -5.27
CA ASP A 554 17.55 -2.77 -3.94
C ASP A 554 17.64 -1.72 -2.81
N TYR A 555 17.16 -2.12 -1.63
CA TYR A 555 17.37 -1.42 -0.36
C TYR A 555 17.38 -2.48 0.75
N TRP A 556 18.21 -2.28 1.77
CA TRP A 556 18.50 -3.29 2.82
C TRP A 556 17.27 -3.68 3.65
N GLN A 557 16.41 -2.72 4.01
CA GLN A 557 15.12 -2.95 4.68
C GLN A 557 13.95 -2.35 3.87
N PRO A 558 13.44 -3.02 2.82
CA PRO A 558 12.38 -2.48 1.97
C PRO A 558 11.08 -2.10 2.69
N LEU A 559 10.88 -2.56 3.93
CA LEU A 559 9.68 -2.27 4.73
C LEU A 559 9.73 -0.91 5.44
N SER A 560 10.89 -0.32 5.74
CA SER A 560 10.93 1.03 6.35
C SER A 560 10.38 2.09 5.40
N LEU A 561 10.72 1.97 4.12
CA LEU A 561 10.16 2.77 3.02
C LEU A 561 8.65 2.57 2.81
N MET A 562 8.00 1.63 3.52
CA MET A 562 6.58 1.28 3.37
C MET A 562 5.74 1.56 4.63
N ASP A 563 6.33 2.20 5.64
CA ASP A 563 5.65 2.72 6.85
C ASP A 563 5.21 4.19 6.65
N PHE A 564 4.59 4.48 5.50
CA PHE A 564 3.96 5.78 5.24
C PHE A 564 2.44 5.67 5.36
N ARG A 565 1.84 6.70 5.96
CA ARG A 565 0.40 6.80 6.23
C ARG A 565 -0.39 7.02 4.94
N ILE A 566 -1.40 6.20 4.67
CA ILE A 566 -2.15 6.26 3.40
C ILE A 566 -3.18 7.41 3.43
N LEU A 567 -3.26 8.14 2.32
CA LEU A 567 -4.13 9.30 2.13
C LEU A 567 -5.24 9.00 1.10
N PRO A 568 -6.45 9.55 1.28
CA PRO A 568 -7.55 9.36 0.34
C PRO A 568 -7.33 10.15 -0.96
N ALA A 569 -7.23 9.44 -2.09
CA ALA A 569 -7.03 10.07 -3.41
C ALA A 569 -8.16 11.06 -3.75
N HIS A 570 -9.40 10.79 -3.32
CA HIS A 570 -10.56 11.66 -3.56
C HIS A 570 -10.51 13.02 -2.84
N ARG A 571 -9.58 13.22 -1.89
CA ARG A 571 -9.32 14.54 -1.27
C ARG A 571 -8.21 15.32 -1.99
N PHE A 572 -7.47 14.68 -2.91
CA PHE A 572 -6.30 15.25 -3.60
C PHE A 572 -6.33 15.01 -5.14
N PRO A 573 -7.15 15.76 -5.91
CA PRO A 573 -7.26 15.58 -7.36
C PRO A 573 -5.93 15.77 -8.11
N ALA A 574 -5.64 14.88 -9.06
CA ALA A 574 -4.35 14.77 -9.74
C ALA A 574 -4.02 15.94 -10.71
N ASP A 575 -5.01 16.73 -11.12
CA ASP A 575 -4.89 17.76 -12.16
C ASP A 575 -4.36 19.12 -11.66
N GLN A 576 -4.20 19.28 -10.34
CA GLN A 576 -3.86 20.56 -9.70
C GLN A 576 -2.35 20.86 -9.72
N ARG A 577 -1.95 22.14 -9.54
CA ARG A 577 -0.54 22.58 -9.49
C ARG A 577 -0.01 22.59 -8.05
N ALA A 578 1.31 22.61 -7.86
CA ALA A 578 1.93 22.44 -6.54
C ALA A 578 1.50 23.48 -5.48
N ARG A 579 1.20 24.73 -5.87
CA ARG A 579 0.67 25.75 -4.95
C ARG A 579 -0.76 25.42 -4.51
N ASP A 580 -1.58 25.01 -5.46
CA ASP A 580 -2.96 24.57 -5.26
C ASP A 580 -2.99 23.35 -4.32
N VAL A 581 -2.07 22.39 -4.49
CA VAL A 581 -1.95 21.22 -3.61
C VAL A 581 -1.50 21.58 -2.18
N ARG A 582 -0.62 22.58 -1.96
CA ARG A 582 -0.35 23.05 -0.58
C ARG A 582 -1.63 23.60 0.07
N SER A 583 -2.46 24.32 -0.69
CA SER A 583 -3.78 24.78 -0.23
C SER A 583 -4.74 23.62 0.06
N LEU A 584 -4.65 22.50 -0.67
CA LEU A 584 -5.39 21.27 -0.34
C LEU A 584 -4.91 20.64 0.97
N VAL A 585 -3.60 20.64 1.25
CA VAL A 585 -3.05 20.12 2.52
C VAL A 585 -3.55 20.96 3.70
N GLU A 586 -3.55 22.30 3.58
CA GLU A 586 -4.12 23.22 4.56
C GLU A 586 -5.62 22.95 4.79
N ALA A 587 -6.40 22.75 3.73
CA ALA A 587 -7.82 22.39 3.84
C ALA A 587 -8.05 21.00 4.45
N PHE A 588 -7.16 20.03 4.19
CA PHE A 588 -7.20 18.68 4.73
C PHE A 588 -6.77 18.61 6.19
N GLN A 589 -5.94 19.54 6.68
CA GLN A 589 -5.65 19.65 8.13
C GLN A 589 -6.90 20.04 8.94
N GLN A 590 -7.85 20.79 8.34
CA GLN A 590 -9.09 21.18 9.02
C GLN A 590 -10.12 20.04 9.09
N ASP A 591 -10.15 19.19 8.07
CA ASP A 591 -11.03 18.02 7.95
C ASP A 591 -10.20 16.78 7.52
N PRO A 592 -9.44 16.17 8.44
CA PRO A 592 -8.54 15.07 8.12
C PRO A 592 -9.31 13.75 7.97
N VAL A 593 -9.23 13.17 6.78
CA VAL A 593 -9.93 11.91 6.43
C VAL A 593 -8.92 10.76 6.37
N GLY A 594 -9.03 9.81 7.30
CA GLY A 594 -8.15 8.63 7.41
C GLY A 594 -8.89 7.31 7.60
N THR A 595 -8.14 6.21 7.68
CA THR A 595 -8.61 4.83 7.94
C THR A 595 -8.51 4.38 9.40
N GLY A 596 -7.85 5.16 10.25
CA GLY A 596 -7.49 4.80 11.63
C GLY A 596 -8.66 4.68 12.61
N PRO A 597 -8.38 4.25 13.85
CA PRO A 597 -9.40 3.96 14.85
C PRO A 597 -10.17 5.18 15.39
N TYR A 598 -9.64 6.40 15.21
CA TYR A 598 -10.31 7.64 15.59
C TYR A 598 -10.38 8.64 14.42
N ARG A 599 -11.19 9.68 14.59
CA ARG A 599 -11.20 10.89 13.75
C ARG A 599 -11.17 12.13 14.64
N ARG A 600 -10.55 13.21 14.17
CA ARG A 600 -10.61 14.53 14.82
C ARG A 600 -12.08 14.94 14.94
N ALA A 601 -12.52 15.36 16.13
CA ALA A 601 -13.84 15.95 16.31
C ALA A 601 -13.85 17.39 15.80
N ALA A 602 -15.01 17.90 15.39
CA ALA A 602 -15.18 19.31 15.10
C ALA A 602 -14.88 20.15 16.34
N ASP A 603 -14.29 21.34 16.15
CA ASP A 603 -14.10 22.30 17.24
C ASP A 603 -15.45 22.95 17.58
N ASP A 604 -15.91 22.73 18.81
CA ASP A 604 -17.12 23.31 19.38
C ASP A 604 -16.89 24.73 19.95
N GLY A 605 -15.63 25.16 20.05
CA GLY A 605 -15.21 26.44 20.62
C GLY A 605 -15.30 26.52 22.15
N GLU A 606 -15.94 25.56 22.83
CA GLU A 606 -16.13 25.56 24.28
C GLU A 606 -14.81 25.40 25.04
N SER A 607 -13.82 24.75 24.43
CA SER A 607 -12.47 24.55 24.98
C SER A 607 -11.57 25.79 24.95
N GLY A 608 -11.97 26.86 24.25
CA GLY A 608 -11.12 28.04 24.03
C GLY A 608 -9.75 27.73 23.39
N GLY A 609 -9.66 26.66 22.60
CA GLY A 609 -8.40 26.17 22.00
C GLY A 609 -7.48 25.38 22.94
N THR A 610 -7.82 25.19 24.22
CA THR A 610 -6.97 24.49 25.20
C THR A 610 -7.12 22.97 25.22
N GLN A 611 -7.98 22.41 24.39
CA GLN A 611 -8.19 20.96 24.25
C GLN A 611 -8.44 20.57 22.80
N ILE A 612 -8.04 19.35 22.43
CA ILE A 612 -8.38 18.71 21.15
C ILE A 612 -8.98 17.33 21.42
N ARG A 613 -10.05 17.00 20.70
CA ARG A 613 -10.82 15.76 20.86
C ARG A 613 -10.69 14.85 19.64
N PHE A 614 -10.49 13.56 19.87
CA PHE A 614 -10.53 12.50 18.87
C PHE A 614 -11.60 11.48 19.27
N VAL A 615 -12.61 11.28 18.42
CA VAL A 615 -13.72 10.35 18.68
C VAL A 615 -13.54 9.08 17.84
N ALA A 616 -14.06 7.96 18.34
CA ALA A 616 -14.00 6.68 17.63
C ALA A 616 -14.49 6.80 16.18
N ASN A 617 -13.75 6.22 15.23
CA ASN A 617 -14.12 6.22 13.83
C ASN A 617 -15.25 5.18 13.61
N PRO A 618 -16.49 5.59 13.26
CA PRO A 618 -17.60 4.66 13.05
C PRO A 618 -17.36 3.70 11.87
N HIS A 619 -16.44 4.03 10.97
CA HIS A 619 -16.08 3.21 9.81
C HIS A 619 -14.81 2.37 10.03
N TYR A 620 -14.28 2.30 11.26
CA TYR A 620 -13.07 1.52 11.53
C TYR A 620 -13.24 0.04 11.17
N ARG A 621 -12.19 -0.53 10.56
CA ARG A 621 -12.23 -1.85 9.91
C ARG A 621 -12.32 -3.06 10.86
N ARG A 622 -12.20 -2.84 12.18
CA ARG A 622 -12.28 -3.91 13.19
C ARG A 622 -13.55 -3.72 14.03
N PRO A 623 -14.49 -4.69 14.05
CA PRO A 623 -15.66 -4.65 14.92
C PRO A 623 -15.29 -4.46 16.40
N ASP A 624 -16.19 -3.83 17.16
CA ASP A 624 -16.11 -3.60 18.61
C ASP A 624 -14.87 -2.83 19.11
N LEU A 625 -14.08 -2.25 18.19
CA LEU A 625 -12.92 -1.39 18.47
C LEU A 625 -13.10 -0.01 17.79
N PRO A 626 -12.50 1.07 18.34
CA PRO A 626 -11.76 1.13 19.60
C PRO A 626 -12.67 0.95 20.83
N LYS A 627 -12.10 0.38 21.91
CA LYS A 627 -12.80 0.23 23.20
C LYS A 627 -13.03 1.60 23.87
N ILE A 628 -11.99 2.43 23.89
CA ILE A 628 -12.07 3.84 24.30
C ILE A 628 -12.83 4.60 23.20
N ARG A 629 -13.83 5.41 23.58
CA ARG A 629 -14.72 6.07 22.59
C ARG A 629 -14.28 7.50 22.28
N GLU A 630 -13.53 8.14 23.19
CA GLU A 630 -12.92 9.44 22.96
C GLU A 630 -11.53 9.54 23.63
N ILE A 631 -10.61 10.23 22.96
CA ILE A 631 -9.32 10.65 23.51
C ILE A 631 -9.28 12.18 23.48
N VAL A 632 -8.96 12.81 24.62
CA VAL A 632 -8.87 14.26 24.76
C VAL A 632 -7.45 14.65 25.15
N PHE A 633 -6.80 15.46 24.30
CA PHE A 633 -5.52 16.09 24.61
C PHE A 633 -5.81 17.44 25.28
N HIS A 634 -5.19 17.70 26.44
CA HIS A 634 -5.35 18.93 27.23
C HIS A 634 -4.04 19.69 27.24
N GLN A 635 -4.06 20.98 26.88
CA GLN A 635 -2.89 21.84 27.08
C GLN A 635 -2.83 22.28 28.53
N LEU A 636 -1.79 21.87 29.25
CA LEU A 636 -1.63 22.12 30.68
C LEU A 636 -0.18 22.46 31.02
N GLU A 637 0.01 23.45 31.89
CA GLU A 637 1.30 23.71 32.52
C GLU A 637 1.74 22.47 33.34
N PRO A 638 3.04 22.11 33.38
CA PRO A 638 3.49 20.83 33.97
C PRO A 638 3.02 20.58 35.42
N VAL A 639 3.01 21.62 36.26
CA VAL A 639 2.54 21.54 37.66
C VAL A 639 1.02 21.25 37.72
N GLU A 640 0.25 21.81 36.79
CA GLU A 640 -1.19 21.59 36.70
C GLU A 640 -1.50 20.19 36.17
N ALA A 641 -0.74 19.70 35.18
CA ALA A 641 -0.88 18.32 34.68
C ALA A 641 -0.68 17.30 35.80
N VAL A 642 0.37 17.44 36.61
CA VAL A 642 0.60 16.58 37.80
C VAL A 642 -0.54 16.66 38.80
N ARG A 643 -1.05 17.87 39.08
CA ARG A 643 -2.18 18.07 40.00
C ARG A 643 -3.45 17.40 39.49
N GLN A 644 -3.75 17.49 38.20
CA GLN A 644 -4.93 16.86 37.60
C GLN A 644 -4.81 15.33 37.53
N LEU A 645 -3.62 14.78 37.27
CA LEU A 645 -3.36 13.33 37.36
C LEU A 645 -3.58 12.81 38.79
N GLN A 646 -3.04 13.50 39.79
CA GLN A 646 -3.25 13.19 41.22
C GLN A 646 -4.72 13.27 41.63
N ASN A 647 -5.48 14.21 41.08
CA ASN A 647 -6.92 14.37 41.30
C ASN A 647 -7.79 13.40 40.47
N ARG A 648 -7.20 12.44 39.74
CA ARG A 648 -7.89 11.49 38.83
C ARG A 648 -8.62 12.16 37.65
N GLN A 649 -8.27 13.40 37.32
CA GLN A 649 -8.84 14.17 36.20
C GLN A 649 -8.09 13.92 34.87
N LEU A 650 -6.83 13.50 34.95
CA LEU A 650 -6.08 12.94 33.81
C LEU A 650 -5.86 11.43 33.98
N HIS A 651 -5.63 10.77 32.85
CA HIS A 651 -5.24 9.36 32.75
C HIS A 651 -3.78 9.18 32.33
N MET A 652 -3.22 10.15 31.60
CA MET A 652 -1.84 10.14 31.13
C MET A 652 -1.25 11.57 31.11
N ILE A 653 0.05 11.71 31.31
CA ILE A 653 0.84 12.92 30.99
C ILE A 653 1.99 12.51 30.08
N PHE A 654 2.16 13.21 28.98
CA PHE A 654 3.30 13.08 28.07
C PHE A 654 4.39 14.12 28.38
N ASP A 655 5.66 13.75 28.19
CA ASP A 655 6.86 14.59 28.34
C ASP A 655 7.04 15.23 29.73
N LEU A 656 7.23 14.38 30.75
CA LEU A 656 7.42 14.83 32.13
C LEU A 656 8.84 15.33 32.41
N SER A 657 8.95 16.57 32.92
CA SER A 657 10.20 17.05 33.53
C SER A 657 10.60 16.21 34.74
N ARG A 658 11.92 16.17 35.01
CA ARG A 658 12.50 15.33 36.07
C ARG A 658 11.98 15.66 37.48
N GLU A 659 11.59 16.91 37.74
CA GLU A 659 11.03 17.37 39.02
C GLU A 659 9.67 16.72 39.28
N HIS A 660 8.80 16.76 38.26
CA HIS A 660 7.47 16.16 38.28
C HIS A 660 7.53 14.64 38.34
N LEU A 661 8.46 14.02 37.61
CA LEU A 661 8.75 12.60 37.69
C LEU A 661 9.22 12.17 39.10
N ALA A 662 10.06 12.97 39.76
CA ALA A 662 10.49 12.69 41.13
C ALA A 662 9.31 12.78 42.13
N GLN A 663 8.38 13.71 41.93
CA GLN A 663 7.15 13.81 42.72
C GLN A 663 6.23 12.61 42.51
N LEU A 664 6.00 12.19 41.26
CA LEU A 664 5.09 11.09 40.91
C LEU A 664 5.63 9.71 41.30
N ARG A 665 6.96 9.48 41.26
CA ARG A 665 7.59 8.22 41.74
C ARG A 665 7.29 7.91 43.22
N LEU A 666 6.92 8.91 44.03
CA LEU A 666 6.54 8.72 45.44
C LEU A 666 5.09 8.24 45.64
N GLN A 667 4.29 8.16 44.58
CA GLN A 667 2.84 7.91 44.64
C GLN A 667 2.39 6.62 43.93
N ASP A 668 3.33 5.76 43.52
CA ASP A 668 3.05 4.45 42.91
C ASP A 668 2.22 4.52 41.59
N GLU A 669 2.32 5.63 40.85
CA GLU A 669 1.83 5.73 39.47
C GLU A 669 2.84 5.10 38.48
N ARG A 670 2.35 4.55 37.37
CA ARG A 670 3.20 3.89 36.37
C ARG A 670 3.88 4.93 35.47
N ILE A 671 5.16 5.19 35.75
CA ILE A 671 6.04 6.00 34.91
C ILE A 671 6.84 5.09 33.99
N ILE A 672 6.92 5.46 32.71
CA ILE A 672 7.59 4.73 31.64
C ILE A 672 8.61 5.69 31.00
N SER A 673 9.83 5.20 30.76
CA SER A 673 10.83 5.91 29.95
C SER A 673 10.73 5.42 28.51
N LEU A 674 10.36 6.29 27.58
CA LEU A 674 10.33 5.98 26.15
C LEU A 674 11.68 6.39 25.55
N ARG A 675 12.50 5.38 25.22
CA ARG A 675 13.85 5.57 24.71
C ARG A 675 13.84 6.19 23.33
N GLY A 676 14.03 7.50 23.30
CA GLY A 676 13.86 8.31 22.10
C GLY A 676 14.85 7.90 21.02
N ARG A 677 14.36 7.63 19.80
CA ARG A 677 15.18 7.52 18.58
C ARG A 677 15.67 8.89 18.10
N SER A 678 15.94 9.78 19.04
CA SER A 678 15.93 11.22 18.84
C SER A 678 17.19 11.85 19.43
N VAL A 679 17.90 12.60 18.59
CA VAL A 679 19.12 13.30 18.97
C VAL A 679 18.88 14.80 19.07
N HIS A 680 19.63 15.45 19.95
CA HIS A 680 19.70 16.89 20.03
C HIS A 680 21.11 17.37 19.67
N PHE A 681 21.18 18.43 18.88
CA PHE A 681 22.42 19.08 18.48
C PHE A 681 22.23 20.59 18.30
N LEU A 682 23.33 21.35 18.33
CA LEU A 682 23.33 22.70 17.77
C LEU A 682 23.65 22.61 16.28
N ALA A 683 22.76 23.14 15.44
CA ALA A 683 22.95 23.25 14.00
C ALA A 683 23.44 24.66 13.63
N PRO A 684 24.62 24.81 13.01
CA PRO A 684 25.12 26.11 12.53
C PRO A 684 24.45 26.57 11.24
N ASN A 685 24.17 27.87 11.12
CA ASN A 685 23.77 28.49 9.85
C ASN A 685 25.01 28.84 9.01
N TYR A 686 25.39 27.95 8.09
CA TYR A 686 26.56 28.14 7.22
C TYR A 686 26.43 29.33 6.27
N ARG A 687 25.20 29.82 6.02
CA ARG A 687 24.94 30.97 5.16
C ARG A 687 25.30 32.32 5.81
N HIS A 688 25.34 32.40 7.15
CA HIS A 688 25.34 33.69 7.86
C HIS A 688 26.72 34.21 8.26
N SER A 689 27.69 33.35 8.57
CA SER A 689 28.99 33.79 9.11
C SER A 689 30.17 32.88 8.70
N PRO A 690 31.30 33.43 8.22
CA PRO A 690 32.54 32.68 7.99
C PRO A 690 33.08 31.97 9.24
N TRP A 691 32.73 32.45 10.44
CA TRP A 691 33.06 31.77 11.70
C TRP A 691 32.35 30.42 11.80
N LEU A 692 31.09 30.31 11.40
CA LEU A 692 30.35 29.04 11.43
C LEU A 692 30.83 28.07 10.32
N GLN A 693 31.32 28.61 9.20
CA GLN A 693 31.97 27.82 8.15
C GLN A 693 33.33 27.24 8.58
N ASN A 694 34.02 27.86 9.55
CA ASN A 694 35.34 27.45 10.02
C ASN A 694 35.29 26.23 10.98
N GLU A 695 36.01 25.16 10.65
CA GLU A 695 36.06 23.93 11.46
C GLU A 695 36.60 24.18 12.87
N ALA A 696 37.70 24.93 13.01
CA ALA A 696 38.30 25.19 14.32
C ALA A 696 37.34 25.94 15.25
N PHE A 697 36.52 26.86 14.72
CA PHE A 697 35.49 27.52 15.52
C PHE A 697 34.35 26.57 15.93
N ARG A 698 33.82 25.75 15.00
CA ARG A 698 32.80 24.75 15.36
C ARG A 698 33.31 23.73 16.37
N ARG A 699 34.58 23.31 16.26
CA ARG A 699 35.25 22.48 17.27
C ARG A 699 35.40 23.22 18.60
N ALA A 700 35.73 24.52 18.61
CA ALA A 700 35.76 25.30 19.83
C ALA A 700 34.40 25.32 20.54
N LEU A 701 33.31 25.54 19.79
CA LEU A 701 31.93 25.43 20.29
C LEU A 701 31.64 24.01 20.81
N ALA A 702 31.99 22.97 20.05
CA ALA A 702 31.73 21.58 20.38
C ALA A 702 32.47 21.12 21.64
N HIS A 703 33.73 21.50 21.81
CA HIS A 703 34.51 21.19 23.01
C HIS A 703 34.05 22.00 24.23
N ALA A 704 33.64 23.26 24.07
CA ALA A 704 33.27 24.13 25.19
C ALA A 704 32.04 23.67 25.99
N ILE A 705 31.19 22.83 25.42
CA ILE A 705 29.92 22.42 26.04
C ILE A 705 30.15 21.17 26.90
N ASP A 706 30.11 21.33 28.22
CA ASP A 706 30.02 20.22 29.17
C ASP A 706 28.59 19.64 29.17
N ARG A 707 28.37 18.74 28.21
CA ARG A 707 27.12 18.02 28.00
C ARG A 707 26.72 17.19 29.21
N GLU A 708 27.69 16.59 29.89
CA GLU A 708 27.43 15.65 30.99
C GLU A 708 26.92 16.41 32.22
N THR A 709 27.52 17.57 32.55
CA THR A 709 26.98 18.46 33.59
C THR A 709 25.60 19.01 33.23
N ILE A 710 25.35 19.41 31.98
CA ILE A 710 24.01 19.90 31.56
C ILE A 710 22.98 18.76 31.62
N LEU A 711 23.30 17.57 31.10
CA LEU A 711 22.39 16.42 31.08
C LEU A 711 22.02 15.96 32.50
N ASN A 712 22.98 15.96 33.43
CA ASN A 712 22.76 15.67 34.85
C ASN A 712 22.00 16.78 35.61
N SER A 713 22.13 18.05 35.20
CA SER A 713 21.50 19.18 35.89
C SER A 713 20.10 19.56 35.37
N VAL A 714 19.74 19.17 34.14
CA VAL A 714 18.48 19.56 33.47
C VAL A 714 17.56 18.38 33.14
N PHE A 715 18.10 17.25 32.68
CA PHE A 715 17.29 16.16 32.13
C PHE A 715 17.19 14.95 33.07
N ARG A 716 18.33 14.41 33.54
CA ARG A 716 18.35 13.21 34.39
C ARG A 716 17.70 13.45 35.76
N PRO A 717 16.70 12.65 36.16
CA PRO A 717 16.29 12.53 37.56
C PRO A 717 17.30 11.73 38.38
N GLN A 718 17.29 11.89 39.70
CA GLN A 718 18.20 11.15 40.59
C GLN A 718 17.99 9.64 40.46
N GLY A 719 19.08 8.90 40.28
CA GLY A 719 19.09 7.44 40.08
C GLY A 719 18.82 6.97 38.64
N ALA A 720 18.43 7.85 37.72
CA ALA A 720 18.06 7.51 36.34
C ALA A 720 19.16 7.92 35.33
N VAL A 721 20.40 7.47 35.56
CA VAL A 721 21.55 7.84 34.72
C VAL A 721 21.53 7.17 33.34
N ALA A 722 20.93 5.98 33.25
CA ALA A 722 20.85 5.18 32.02
C ALA A 722 19.81 5.68 31.01
N ASP A 723 18.89 6.55 31.43
CA ASP A 723 17.72 6.99 30.65
C ASP A 723 18.04 8.24 29.79
N HIS A 724 19.31 8.68 29.74
CA HIS A 724 19.75 9.78 28.88
C HIS A 724 21.23 9.64 28.51
N ALA A 725 21.61 9.99 27.29
CA ALA A 725 22.98 9.81 26.78
C ALA A 725 23.60 11.11 26.26
N THR A 726 24.87 11.34 26.58
CA THR A 726 25.72 12.32 25.87
C THR A 726 26.19 11.73 24.53
N LEU A 727 26.24 12.56 23.48
CA LEU A 727 26.56 12.15 22.11
C LEU A 727 27.92 12.68 21.64
N THR A 728 28.66 11.87 20.88
CA THR A 728 29.88 12.28 20.17
C THR A 728 29.67 12.48 18.67
N GLY A 729 28.56 12.00 18.10
CA GLY A 729 28.22 12.10 16.67
C GLY A 729 26.72 12.27 16.43
N PRO A 730 26.24 12.11 15.19
CA PRO A 730 24.87 12.46 14.80
C PRO A 730 23.82 11.38 15.11
N TYR A 731 24.21 10.12 15.27
CA TYR A 731 23.28 9.01 15.49
C TYR A 731 22.87 8.87 16.98
N PRO A 732 21.71 8.26 17.30
CA PRO A 732 21.33 7.96 18.68
C PRO A 732 22.34 6.99 19.29
N LYS A 733 22.72 7.15 20.56
CA LYS A 733 23.67 6.26 21.24
C LYS A 733 23.06 4.92 21.59
N TYR A 734 21.80 4.94 22.04
CA TYR A 734 21.06 3.75 22.43
C TYR A 734 19.85 3.52 21.53
N ASN A 735 19.53 2.25 21.29
CA ASN A 735 18.23 1.85 20.76
C ASN A 735 17.19 1.77 21.89
N ALA A 736 15.95 1.40 21.57
CA ALA A 736 14.88 1.31 22.56
C ALA A 736 15.09 0.21 23.62
N ASP A 737 15.75 -0.90 23.27
CA ASP A 737 16.18 -1.92 24.26
C ASP A 737 17.22 -1.36 25.27
N GLY A 738 17.83 -0.21 24.98
CA GLY A 738 18.94 0.37 25.75
C GLY A 738 20.31 -0.22 25.39
N GLN A 739 20.39 -0.98 24.30
CA GLN A 739 21.64 -1.46 23.71
C GLN A 739 22.25 -0.33 22.85
N THR A 740 23.57 -0.37 22.59
CA THR A 740 24.20 0.60 21.69
C THR A 740 23.55 0.53 20.30
N CYS A 741 23.12 1.67 19.76
CA CYS A 741 22.58 1.72 18.40
C CYS A 741 23.66 1.27 17.40
N TRP A 742 23.31 0.42 16.44
CA TRP A 742 24.27 -0.14 15.50
C TRP A 742 25.00 0.91 14.66
N ALA A 743 24.35 2.05 14.35
CA ALA A 743 24.91 3.16 13.57
C ALA A 743 25.83 4.11 14.36
N TYR A 744 25.80 4.05 15.69
CA TYR A 744 26.63 4.90 16.55
C TYR A 744 28.04 4.30 16.67
N ASN A 745 29.08 5.08 16.38
CA ASN A 745 30.45 4.62 16.63
C ASN A 745 30.83 4.80 18.12
N PRO A 746 31.03 3.73 18.92
CA PRO A 746 31.47 3.83 20.31
C PRO A 746 32.94 4.24 20.47
N ALA A 747 33.76 4.18 19.41
CA ALA A 747 35.17 4.58 19.43
C ALA A 747 35.40 6.08 19.11
N ALA A 748 34.38 6.79 18.63
CA ALA A 748 34.45 8.21 18.29
C ALA A 748 34.82 9.07 19.52
N PRO A 749 35.81 9.97 19.42
CA PRO A 749 36.39 10.63 20.59
C PRO A 749 35.42 11.63 21.26
N ALA A 750 35.57 11.76 22.58
CA ALA A 750 34.79 12.68 23.40
C ALA A 750 35.23 14.15 23.22
N PHE A 751 34.28 15.06 23.40
CA PHE A 751 34.50 16.51 23.33
C PHE A 751 35.04 17.06 24.67
N GLU A 752 36.35 17.01 24.85
CA GLU A 752 37.03 17.49 26.06
C GLU A 752 37.06 19.03 26.19
N PRO A 753 36.54 19.65 27.28
CA PRO A 753 36.48 21.10 27.45
C PRO A 753 37.83 21.83 27.43
N ASN A 754 38.92 21.15 27.79
CA ASN A 754 40.26 21.74 27.79
C ASN A 754 40.79 22.09 26.38
N GLN A 755 40.23 21.51 25.31
CA GLN A 755 40.66 21.78 23.92
C GLN A 755 39.99 23.03 23.33
N ALA A 756 38.87 23.49 23.91
CA ALA A 756 38.03 24.55 23.35
C ALA A 756 38.78 25.87 23.12
N VAL A 757 39.60 26.30 24.08
CA VAL A 757 40.39 27.53 23.99
C VAL A 757 41.47 27.45 22.91
N GLY A 758 42.09 26.27 22.73
CA GLY A 758 43.07 26.03 21.67
C GLY A 758 42.46 26.12 20.28
N HIS A 759 41.30 25.49 20.09
CA HIS A 759 40.55 25.58 18.84
C HIS A 759 40.02 27.00 18.55
N LEU A 760 39.60 27.74 19.58
CA LEU A 760 39.22 29.15 19.40
C LEU A 760 40.41 30.03 19.00
N ALA A 761 41.60 29.80 19.57
CA ALA A 761 42.82 30.51 19.16
C ALA A 761 43.21 30.19 17.70
N GLN A 762 43.08 28.93 17.28
CA GLN A 762 43.28 28.52 15.89
C GLN A 762 42.28 29.20 14.94
N ALA A 763 40.99 29.28 15.31
CA ALA A 763 39.98 29.99 14.53
C ALA A 763 40.27 31.51 14.41
N ARG A 764 40.65 32.16 15.52
CA ARG A 764 41.09 33.57 15.53
C ARG A 764 42.28 33.82 14.60
N GLN A 765 43.25 32.91 14.55
CA GLN A 765 44.39 32.99 13.63
C GLN A 765 43.96 32.85 12.15
N GLN A 766 43.00 31.97 11.87
CA GLN A 766 42.51 31.72 10.51
C GLN A 766 41.59 32.82 9.97
N LEU A 767 40.81 33.48 10.83
CA LEU A 767 39.78 34.47 10.45
C LEU A 767 40.13 35.93 10.78
N SER A 768 41.25 36.17 11.49
CA SER A 768 41.78 37.51 11.79
C SER A 768 40.81 38.46 12.51
N GLY A 769 40.31 38.04 13.68
CA GLY A 769 39.47 38.86 14.54
C GLY A 769 38.93 38.11 15.75
N ASP A 770 37.85 38.61 16.32
CA ASP A 770 37.01 37.94 17.31
C ASP A 770 35.67 37.50 16.70
N PRO A 771 35.02 36.43 17.21
CA PRO A 771 33.74 35.97 16.70
C PRO A 771 32.62 37.00 16.97
N PRO A 772 31.69 37.21 16.02
CA PRO A 772 30.52 38.05 16.23
C PRO A 772 29.56 37.45 17.27
N PRO A 773 28.71 38.25 17.92
CA PRO A 773 27.68 37.73 18.82
C PRO A 773 26.65 36.91 18.03
N LEU A 774 26.49 35.63 18.39
CA LEU A 774 25.60 34.69 17.70
C LEU A 774 24.19 34.68 18.31
N ARG A 775 23.14 34.42 17.52
CA ARG A 775 21.79 34.12 18.04
C ARG A 775 21.58 32.60 18.14
N LEU A 776 21.23 32.11 19.33
CA LEU A 776 20.84 30.72 19.57
C LEU A 776 19.31 30.61 19.60
N ALA A 777 18.71 30.08 18.53
CA ALA A 777 17.27 29.82 18.46
C ALA A 777 16.92 28.47 19.15
N PHE A 778 15.80 28.44 19.87
CA PHE A 778 15.24 27.23 20.50
C PHE A 778 13.73 27.36 20.69
N PRO A 779 12.97 26.25 20.78
CA PRO A 779 11.54 26.30 21.07
C PRO A 779 11.29 26.80 22.50
N ALA A 780 10.45 27.82 22.61
CA ALA A 780 9.93 28.36 23.87
C ALA A 780 8.86 27.42 24.47
N ARG A 781 8.49 27.67 25.73
CA ARG A 781 7.50 26.88 26.51
C ARG A 781 7.96 25.46 26.82
N HIS A 782 9.23 25.14 26.60
CA HIS A 782 9.83 23.85 26.95
C HIS A 782 10.96 24.06 27.95
N GLN A 783 10.62 24.12 29.24
CA GLN A 783 11.49 24.54 30.34
C GLN A 783 12.89 23.89 30.32
N GLN A 784 12.98 22.60 29.98
CA GLN A 784 14.27 21.90 29.90
C GLN A 784 15.14 22.37 28.72
N SER A 785 14.54 22.70 27.57
CA SER A 785 15.28 23.33 26.46
C SER A 785 15.77 24.73 26.83
N GLU A 786 14.94 25.53 27.48
CA GLU A 786 15.28 26.91 27.86
C GLU A 786 16.46 26.94 28.85
N VAL A 787 16.42 26.11 29.90
CA VAL A 787 17.50 25.98 30.88
C VAL A 787 18.77 25.38 30.27
N ALA A 788 18.65 24.37 29.40
CA ALA A 788 19.80 23.78 28.72
C ALA A 788 20.48 24.77 27.75
N CYS A 789 19.71 25.55 27.00
CA CYS A 789 20.24 26.58 26.09
C CYS A 789 20.91 27.72 26.87
N GLN A 790 20.35 28.14 28.02
CA GLN A 790 20.99 29.11 28.89
C GLN A 790 22.33 28.59 29.45
N ALA A 791 22.38 27.33 29.89
CA ALA A 791 23.64 26.71 30.36
C ALA A 791 24.71 26.64 29.25
N ILE A 792 24.31 26.36 28.00
CA ILE A 792 25.20 26.45 26.82
C ILE A 792 25.72 27.87 26.62
N VAL A 793 24.84 28.89 26.68
CA VAL A 793 25.23 30.31 26.56
C VAL A 793 26.26 30.70 27.62
N ASP A 794 26.04 30.32 28.88
CA ASP A 794 26.94 30.66 29.98
C ASP A 794 28.29 29.93 29.87
N GLN A 795 28.33 28.68 29.41
CA GLN A 795 29.58 27.95 29.14
C GLN A 795 30.37 28.57 27.96
N LEU A 796 29.71 28.89 26.85
CA LEU A 796 30.36 29.53 25.69
C LEU A 796 30.94 30.91 26.05
N LYS A 797 30.25 31.63 26.94
CA LYS A 797 30.71 32.92 27.48
C LYS A 797 32.01 32.80 28.29
N THR A 798 32.29 31.68 28.98
CA THR A 798 33.54 31.53 29.76
C THR A 798 34.79 31.50 28.88
N ILE A 799 34.68 31.04 27.62
CA ILE A 799 35.79 31.05 26.65
C ILE A 799 35.81 32.32 25.77
N GLY A 800 34.91 33.28 26.04
CA GLY A 800 34.84 34.56 25.33
C GLY A 800 34.02 34.54 24.04
N ILE A 801 33.12 33.57 23.84
CA ILE A 801 32.16 33.56 22.73
C ILE A 801 30.83 34.15 23.23
N THR A 802 30.34 35.21 22.59
CA THR A 802 29.07 35.82 22.95
C THR A 802 27.93 35.15 22.20
N VAL A 803 26.94 34.64 22.93
CA VAL A 803 25.72 34.05 22.36
C VAL A 803 24.51 34.66 23.04
N ASN A 804 23.51 35.07 22.25
CA ASN A 804 22.25 35.62 22.71
C ASN A 804 21.16 34.54 22.56
N PRO A 805 20.47 34.14 23.65
CA PRO A 805 19.37 33.20 23.57
C PRO A 805 18.13 33.85 22.92
N THR A 806 17.51 33.14 21.97
CA THR A 806 16.34 33.58 21.22
C THR A 806 15.23 32.52 21.33
N PRO A 807 14.36 32.59 22.35
CA PRO A 807 13.19 31.72 22.44
C PRO A 807 12.20 32.04 21.29
N ILE A 808 11.76 31.00 20.58
CA ILE A 808 10.78 31.09 19.48
C ILE A 808 9.52 30.33 19.87
N GLU A 809 8.34 30.93 19.70
CA GLU A 809 7.06 30.25 19.93
C GLU A 809 6.95 28.98 19.06
N PRO A 810 6.51 27.82 19.59
CA PRO A 810 6.59 26.53 18.88
C PRO A 810 5.99 26.53 17.46
N HIS A 811 4.85 27.20 17.26
CA HIS A 811 4.18 27.31 15.96
C HIS A 811 4.95 28.14 14.91
N GLN A 812 5.99 28.87 15.32
CA GLN A 812 6.86 29.65 14.44
C GLN A 812 8.25 29.01 14.27
N PHE A 813 8.60 28.00 15.07
CA PHE A 813 9.96 27.46 15.16
C PHE A 813 10.45 26.93 13.81
N HIS A 814 9.66 26.11 13.11
CA HIS A 814 10.02 25.62 11.77
C HIS A 814 10.16 26.75 10.75
N HIS A 815 9.20 27.68 10.65
CA HIS A 815 9.31 28.83 9.73
C HIS A 815 10.55 29.72 10.01
N VAL A 816 10.94 29.90 11.28
CA VAL A 816 12.16 30.64 11.68
C VAL A 816 13.43 29.91 11.24
N VAL A 817 13.42 28.57 11.25
CA VAL A 817 14.60 27.73 10.99
C VAL A 817 14.72 27.32 9.52
N THR A 818 13.70 26.69 8.93
CA THR A 818 13.75 26.08 7.58
C THR A 818 13.33 27.04 6.47
N GLU A 819 12.39 27.96 6.70
CA GLU A 819 11.91 28.87 5.65
C GLU A 819 12.73 30.17 5.62
N SER A 820 12.75 30.91 6.74
CA SER A 820 13.38 32.24 6.84
C SER A 820 14.85 32.23 7.28
N HIS A 821 15.35 31.11 7.80
CA HIS A 821 16.75 30.93 8.20
C HIS A 821 17.30 31.98 9.20
N ALA A 822 16.44 32.51 10.07
CA ALA A 822 16.68 33.73 10.84
C ALA A 822 17.49 33.53 12.16
N TYR A 823 18.50 32.64 12.14
CA TYR A 823 19.29 32.21 13.30
C TYR A 823 20.79 32.09 12.96
N ASP A 824 21.67 31.96 13.97
CA ASP A 824 23.10 31.63 13.80
C ASP A 824 23.41 30.20 14.25
N LEU A 825 22.89 29.82 15.42
CA LEU A 825 22.84 28.47 15.95
C LEU A 825 21.36 28.14 16.24
N VAL A 826 20.93 26.90 16.04
CA VAL A 826 19.63 26.42 16.52
C VAL A 826 19.79 25.14 17.33
N TYR A 827 19.14 25.08 18.49
CA TYR A 827 18.95 23.84 19.25
C TYR A 827 17.90 22.99 18.52
N TRP A 828 18.35 21.97 17.81
CA TRP A 828 17.51 21.12 16.97
C TRP A 828 17.30 19.75 17.60
N ARG A 829 16.11 19.18 17.40
CA ARG A 829 15.76 17.77 17.66
C ARG A 829 15.60 17.09 16.31
N HIS A 830 16.30 15.98 16.08
CA HIS A 830 16.12 15.14 14.90
C HIS A 830 15.70 13.73 15.34
N ASP A 831 14.56 13.27 14.82
CA ASP A 831 13.98 11.96 15.08
C ASP A 831 14.33 10.99 13.95
N PHE A 832 14.89 9.82 14.28
CA PHE A 832 15.29 8.78 13.32
C PHE A 832 14.21 7.70 13.20
N GLU A 833 13.67 7.52 11.98
CA GLU A 833 12.77 6.41 11.66
C GLU A 833 13.57 5.11 11.43
N ASP A 834 14.55 5.16 10.52
CA ASP A 834 15.72 4.28 10.51
C ASP A 834 17.03 5.10 10.62
N ALA A 835 18.15 4.44 10.93
CA ALA A 835 19.45 5.10 11.18
C ALA A 835 20.44 5.00 10.00
N THR A 836 19.96 4.86 8.76
CA THR A 836 20.79 4.89 7.54
C THR A 836 20.77 6.26 6.86
N TYR A 837 19.93 6.44 5.84
CA TYR A 837 19.97 7.57 4.93
C TYR A 837 19.12 8.78 5.38
N THR A 838 18.32 8.61 6.42
CA THR A 838 17.45 9.63 7.05
C THR A 838 18.17 10.90 7.49
N LEU A 839 19.48 10.83 7.73
CA LEU A 839 20.32 11.98 8.08
C LEU A 839 20.71 12.85 6.86
N TRP A 840 20.71 12.29 5.64
CA TRP A 840 21.18 12.98 4.43
C TRP A 840 20.47 14.31 4.10
N PRO A 841 19.13 14.47 4.27
CA PRO A 841 18.45 15.73 3.96
C PRO A 841 19.04 16.95 4.69
N LEU A 842 19.65 16.77 5.87
CA LEU A 842 20.34 17.85 6.59
C LEU A 842 21.60 18.37 5.88
N PHE A 843 22.13 17.60 4.92
CA PHE A 843 23.38 17.88 4.21
C PHE A 843 23.20 17.99 2.68
N ASP A 844 22.05 17.65 2.11
CA ASP A 844 21.81 17.70 0.67
C ASP A 844 21.83 19.15 0.13
N PRO A 845 22.74 19.52 -0.80
CA PRO A 845 22.77 20.87 -1.37
C PRO A 845 21.53 21.22 -2.20
N SER A 846 20.82 20.22 -2.73
CA SER A 846 19.59 20.40 -3.51
C SER A 846 18.35 20.64 -2.65
N ASP A 847 18.47 20.44 -1.33
CA ASP A 847 17.42 20.64 -0.33
C ASP A 847 17.75 21.81 0.62
N ALA A 848 18.64 22.72 0.18
CA ALA A 848 19.09 23.90 0.93
C ALA A 848 18.28 25.18 0.62
N GLU A 849 17.15 25.05 -0.09
CA GLU A 849 16.20 26.13 -0.38
C GLU A 849 15.26 26.41 0.82
N SER A 850 14.39 27.42 0.68
CA SER A 850 13.43 27.81 1.72
C SER A 850 12.39 26.71 1.93
N GLY A 851 12.35 26.14 3.14
CA GLY A 851 11.48 25.03 3.53
C GLY A 851 12.09 23.63 3.32
N GLY A 852 13.32 23.53 2.80
CA GLY A 852 14.02 22.26 2.60
C GLY A 852 14.68 21.70 3.88
N GLY A 853 15.11 20.43 3.82
CA GLY A 853 15.76 19.71 4.92
C GLY A 853 17.13 20.25 5.31
N ASN A 854 17.89 20.83 4.37
CA ASN A 854 19.20 21.43 4.64
C ASN A 854 19.04 22.89 5.08
N PHE A 855 18.30 23.07 6.17
CA PHE A 855 18.10 24.38 6.80
C PHE A 855 19.41 25.00 7.31
N MET A 856 20.48 24.20 7.49
CA MET A 856 21.83 24.69 7.81
C MET A 856 22.50 25.42 6.64
N GLY A 857 22.18 25.05 5.40
CA GLY A 857 22.90 25.50 4.20
C GLY A 857 24.30 24.93 4.10
N PHE A 858 24.52 23.74 4.66
CA PHE A 858 25.81 23.06 4.60
C PHE A 858 26.06 22.50 3.19
N VAL A 859 27.32 22.47 2.76
CA VAL A 859 27.74 21.87 1.49
C VAL A 859 28.78 20.79 1.81
N PRO A 860 28.44 19.48 1.72
CA PRO A 860 29.37 18.39 1.95
C PRO A 860 30.44 18.32 0.86
N ASP A 861 31.62 17.83 1.24
CA ASP A 861 32.70 17.50 0.30
C ASP A 861 32.41 16.19 -0.46
N GLU A 862 33.34 15.77 -1.30
CA GLU A 862 33.20 14.56 -2.12
C GLU A 862 33.19 13.27 -1.28
N HIS A 863 33.92 13.25 -0.16
CA HIS A 863 34.02 12.08 0.72
C HIS A 863 32.75 11.85 1.54
N LEU A 864 32.17 12.90 2.14
CA LEU A 864 30.90 12.73 2.85
C LEU A 864 29.77 12.38 1.88
N ARG A 865 29.81 12.86 0.63
CA ARG A 865 28.87 12.43 -0.43
C ARG A 865 29.03 10.95 -0.75
N SER A 866 30.25 10.45 -0.95
CA SER A 866 30.46 9.03 -1.32
C SER A 866 29.91 8.09 -0.26
N LEU A 867 30.13 8.38 1.02
CA LEU A 867 29.58 7.60 2.14
C LEU A 867 28.04 7.54 2.11
N PHE A 868 27.36 8.65 1.77
CA PHE A 868 25.90 8.63 1.65
C PHE A 868 25.40 7.95 0.37
N ASP A 869 26.15 7.98 -0.74
CA ASP A 869 25.83 7.18 -1.94
C ASP A 869 26.11 5.67 -1.73
N GLU A 870 27.09 5.30 -0.91
CA GLU A 870 27.34 3.92 -0.46
C GLU A 870 26.14 3.37 0.35
N LEU A 871 25.66 4.11 1.36
CA LEU A 871 24.43 3.76 2.11
C LEU A 871 23.19 3.59 1.21
N ARG A 872 23.23 4.16 0.00
CA ARG A 872 22.19 4.12 -1.03
C ARG A 872 22.29 2.92 -1.98
N ILE A 873 23.35 2.12 -1.90
CA ILE A 873 23.67 1.03 -2.85
C ILE A 873 23.92 -0.29 -2.12
N HIS A 874 24.61 -0.27 -0.97
CA HIS A 874 24.95 -1.47 -0.22
C HIS A 874 23.71 -2.18 0.35
N LYS A 875 23.79 -3.52 0.42
CA LYS A 875 22.75 -4.37 1.02
C LYS A 875 23.23 -5.05 2.30
N GLU A 876 24.54 -5.23 2.47
CA GLU A 876 25.08 -5.99 3.59
C GLU A 876 25.16 -5.11 4.84
N PHE A 877 24.56 -5.60 5.92
CA PHE A 877 24.46 -4.82 7.16
C PHE A 877 25.82 -4.45 7.77
N ARG A 878 26.86 -5.26 7.55
CA ARG A 878 28.23 -4.96 8.01
C ARG A 878 28.85 -3.77 7.26
N GLU A 879 28.63 -3.68 5.95
CA GLU A 879 29.10 -2.54 5.13
C GLU A 879 28.35 -1.27 5.53
N ILE A 880 27.02 -1.34 5.59
CA ILE A 880 26.14 -0.24 6.03
C ILE A 880 26.55 0.28 7.42
N GLN A 881 26.85 -0.62 8.37
CA GLN A 881 27.34 -0.25 9.69
C GLN A 881 28.69 0.47 9.63
N ALA A 882 29.67 -0.05 8.88
CA ALA A 882 30.97 0.59 8.72
C ALA A 882 30.85 2.00 8.12
N THR A 883 30.09 2.16 7.04
CA THR A 883 29.83 3.47 6.41
C THR A 883 29.13 4.44 7.38
N THR A 884 28.17 3.99 8.21
CA THR A 884 27.61 4.87 9.27
C THR A 884 28.63 5.28 10.33
N HIS A 885 29.58 4.42 10.69
CA HIS A 885 30.64 4.77 11.65
C HIS A 885 31.64 5.77 11.05
N GLU A 886 31.97 5.67 9.76
CA GLU A 886 32.78 6.68 9.07
C GLU A 886 32.07 8.03 8.96
N ILE A 887 30.74 8.05 8.68
CA ILE A 887 29.93 9.28 8.73
C ILE A 887 29.93 9.87 10.15
N HIS A 888 29.80 9.03 11.18
CA HIS A 888 29.83 9.46 12.59
C HIS A 888 31.16 10.13 12.93
N ASP A 889 32.29 9.53 12.55
CA ASP A 889 33.63 10.06 12.78
C ASP A 889 33.92 11.32 11.97
N PHE A 890 33.43 11.39 10.73
CA PHE A 890 33.54 12.59 9.89
C PHE A 890 32.80 13.78 10.54
N VAL A 891 31.56 13.56 11.00
CA VAL A 891 30.74 14.58 11.67
C VAL A 891 31.33 14.97 13.03
N ASN A 892 31.84 14.01 13.82
CA ASN A 892 32.55 14.28 15.08
C ASN A 892 33.78 15.17 14.85
N ARG A 893 34.68 14.75 13.95
CA ARG A 893 35.96 15.42 13.66
C ARG A 893 35.77 16.85 13.17
N SER A 894 34.82 17.06 12.26
CA SER A 894 34.58 18.36 11.60
C SER A 894 33.48 19.20 12.26
N ALA A 895 32.81 18.67 13.28
CA ALA A 895 31.72 19.28 14.04
C ALA A 895 30.68 19.99 13.14
N ILE A 896 30.12 19.28 12.14
CA ILE A 896 29.17 19.85 11.16
C ILE A 896 27.91 20.35 11.87
N VAL A 897 27.23 19.41 12.51
CA VAL A 897 26.40 19.68 13.69
C VAL A 897 27.30 19.59 14.92
N ILE A 898 26.87 20.20 16.02
CA ILE A 898 27.50 20.03 17.34
C ILE A 898 26.61 19.08 18.15
N PRO A 899 26.95 17.78 18.26
CA PRO A 899 26.14 16.83 19.02
C PRO A 899 26.02 17.27 20.48
N LEU A 900 24.87 17.05 21.09
CA LEU A 900 24.63 17.32 22.51
C LEU A 900 24.30 16.02 23.26
N TRP A 901 23.07 15.52 23.07
CA TRP A 901 22.52 14.42 23.85
C TRP A 901 21.33 13.73 23.17
N GLN A 902 21.04 12.50 23.57
CA GLN A 902 19.80 11.77 23.35
C GLN A 902 19.03 11.78 24.69
N VAL A 903 17.74 12.10 24.62
CA VAL A 903 16.86 12.28 25.79
C VAL A 903 15.69 11.30 25.67
N ASP A 904 15.54 10.40 26.63
CA ASP A 904 14.33 9.59 26.73
C ASP A 904 13.15 10.47 27.18
N THR A 905 11.97 10.19 26.63
CA THR A 905 10.73 10.92 26.94
C THR A 905 9.94 10.18 28.02
N TYR A 906 9.68 10.83 29.15
CA TYR A 906 8.95 10.21 30.26
C TYR A 906 7.44 10.38 30.14
N VAL A 907 6.71 9.29 30.30
CA VAL A 907 5.24 9.25 30.31
C VAL A 907 4.76 8.69 31.65
N ALA A 908 3.86 9.39 32.32
CA ALA A 908 3.11 8.81 33.44
C ALA A 908 1.72 8.42 32.96
N VAL A 909 1.29 7.21 33.29
CA VAL A 909 -0.01 6.66 32.91
C VAL A 909 -0.65 5.94 34.10
N ARG A 910 -1.91 6.23 34.37
CA ARG A 910 -2.63 5.64 35.50
C ARG A 910 -2.80 4.14 35.35
N LYS A 911 -2.80 3.42 36.47
CA LYS A 911 -2.96 1.95 36.50
C LYS A 911 -4.33 1.45 35.99
N THR A 912 -5.32 2.34 35.85
CA THR A 912 -6.63 2.05 35.21
C THR A 912 -6.55 1.95 33.68
N VAL A 913 -5.49 2.46 33.04
CA VAL A 913 -5.29 2.33 31.59
C VAL A 913 -4.59 0.99 31.30
N ARG A 914 -5.34 0.05 30.72
CA ARG A 914 -4.94 -1.33 30.37
C ARG A 914 -4.54 -1.48 28.91
N ASP A 915 -3.87 -2.58 28.62
CA ASP A 915 -3.44 -3.03 27.28
C ASP A 915 -2.54 -2.05 26.51
N THR A 916 -1.90 -1.12 27.21
CA THR A 916 -1.05 -0.07 26.64
C THR A 916 0.29 -0.62 26.12
N HIS A 917 0.65 -0.28 24.89
CA HIS A 917 2.00 -0.41 24.34
C HIS A 917 2.45 0.96 23.83
N PHE A 918 3.70 1.35 24.07
CA PHE A 918 4.17 2.72 23.81
C PHE A 918 5.48 2.70 23.01
N ASP A 919 5.43 3.22 21.78
CA ASP A 919 6.62 3.53 20.98
C ASP A 919 7.02 5.02 21.20
N PRO A 920 8.32 5.37 21.18
CA PRO A 920 8.81 6.75 21.38
C PRO A 920 8.42 7.75 20.28
N LEU A 921 8.00 7.29 19.10
CA LEU A 921 7.50 8.11 17.99
C LEU A 921 5.97 7.93 17.82
N ASP A 922 5.47 6.70 17.97
CA ASP A 922 4.07 6.31 17.85
C ASP A 922 3.46 5.95 19.23
N LEU A 923 3.36 6.95 20.11
CA LEU A 923 2.85 6.81 21.49
C LEU A 923 1.52 6.04 21.61
N PHE A 924 0.63 6.19 20.64
CA PHE A 924 -0.69 5.54 20.60
C PHE A 924 -0.70 4.27 19.73
N GLN A 925 0.41 3.53 19.65
CA GLN A 925 0.44 2.27 18.90
C GLN A 925 -0.56 1.24 19.46
N ASN A 926 -1.35 0.65 18.56
CA ASN A 926 -2.41 -0.32 18.86
C ASN A 926 -3.48 0.20 19.87
N VAL A 927 -3.65 1.52 19.97
CA VAL A 927 -4.57 2.22 20.89
C VAL A 927 -6.03 1.75 20.82
N GLU A 928 -6.45 1.17 19.70
CA GLU A 928 -7.78 0.61 19.54
C GLU A 928 -8.06 -0.54 20.54
N THR A 929 -7.00 -1.20 21.00
CA THR A 929 -7.06 -2.29 21.99
C THR A 929 -6.99 -1.81 23.44
N TRP A 930 -6.55 -0.58 23.71
CA TRP A 930 -6.42 -0.05 25.07
C TRP A 930 -7.78 0.11 25.73
N SER A 931 -7.84 0.07 27.06
CA SER A 931 -9.07 0.34 27.81
C SER A 931 -8.82 1.13 29.09
N VAL A 932 -9.83 1.88 29.53
CA VAL A 932 -9.84 2.60 30.81
C VAL A 932 -10.84 1.90 31.73
N GLU A 933 -10.35 1.37 32.84
CA GLU A 933 -11.19 0.83 33.91
C GLU A 933 -11.78 1.96 34.77
N ALA A 934 -12.99 1.74 35.29
CA ALA A 934 -13.58 2.60 36.32
C ALA A 934 -12.83 2.45 37.67
N ASP A 935 -12.86 3.51 38.48
CA ASP A 935 -11.85 3.86 39.50
C ASP A 935 -12.31 3.71 40.97
#